data_AF-A0A328CDP3-F1
#
_entry.id   AF-A0A328CDP3-F1
#
_cell.length_a   1.000
_cell.length_b   1.000
_cell.length_c   1.000
_cell.angle_alpha   90.00
_cell.angle_beta   90.00
_cell.angle_gamma   90.00
#
_symmetry.space_group_name_H-M   'P 1'
#
loop_
_entity.id
_entity.type
_entity.pdbx_description
1 polymer ?
#
loop_
_entity_poly.entity_id
_entity_poly.type
_entity_poly.pdbx_seq_one_letter_code
_entity_poly.pdbx_strand_id
1 'polypeptide(L)'
;MAHLTDDALRRLDILRRTRMGLDDDLDDLRAELARALTDFEGRLKRVSRHIPLWLALPAAELRSPFKLRAPEPLSGTLIGPRAVAMAAAEVETFIHSWFPAPHAEEPAKHDGESTAEALDALDALIQQARQAARQTADEGPLALERLLEAIVFDLESQREADVEALESMISEGDLDRGRAAQAEIAELWEDQRRRVNELQGVWDDLLILHREGIDTTLEGLDELAELCARAREGLLGADVLATAAQRAPTPEAPAPDDTPQTGALAIETASPTLPLASDRESAPAPVPNESAPPVAAKLPAAPPPADRLPADEPTRIDTLPLDDAGPTSRLPPPGQEPLDLPGPTEPARDVTAPDVSTPEAPAPAEALPTAESEPGEPDTEEAEPEPAPVLDAQPEPEPEPEPEPEPEPDFDDAPEPIPSILEDSAAPSPPPEDRVRVRCYRVREGWQVLTAGEIAATLGPPGIFVGGLFLLCVLALAGVTDNPIESHPWALPAAYAALGLMVILPLARRWRPMWQGNRFHVICRGEVEEEADLRVTEHRLILDRTSWPLDELRRVELHRWESAEDLTFGWLLTVDPPYHAPVHLMTFDPEPEVWQASRVPRIDCPPHPWQLPPAEFDAIHTALIERAPQSATAPPAAT
;
A
#
# COMPACT_ATOMS: atom_id res chain seq x y z
N MET A 1 3.95 44.20 30.95
CA MET A 1 4.62 43.91 29.68
C MET A 1 6.10 44.06 29.91
N ALA A 2 6.83 42.96 30.07
CA ALA A 2 8.28 43.02 30.16
C ALA A 2 8.81 43.50 28.79
N HIS A 3 9.63 44.53 28.76
CA HIS A 3 10.27 44.98 27.53
C HIS A 3 11.24 43.87 27.08
N LEU A 4 10.88 43.13 26.02
CA LEU A 4 11.80 42.27 25.30
C LEU A 4 13.02 43.09 24.90
N THR A 5 14.21 42.58 25.18
CA THR A 5 15.46 43.23 24.77
C THR A 5 15.54 43.26 23.23
N ASP A 6 16.22 44.27 22.66
CA ASP A 6 16.39 44.39 21.20
C ASP A 6 17.00 43.10 20.59
N ASP A 7 17.89 42.43 21.33
CA ASP A 7 18.48 41.15 20.94
C ASP A 7 17.45 39.99 20.91
N ALA A 8 16.51 39.96 21.85
CA ALA A 8 15.44 38.96 21.85
C ALA A 8 14.49 39.15 20.65
N LEU A 9 14.23 40.40 20.26
CA LEU A 9 13.45 40.71 19.05
C LEU A 9 14.19 40.29 17.78
N ARG A 10 15.50 40.52 17.69
CA ARG A 10 16.32 40.07 16.56
C ARG A 10 16.38 38.56 16.44
N ARG A 11 16.57 37.84 17.56
CA ARG A 11 16.54 36.37 17.59
C ARG A 11 15.21 35.84 17.05
N LEU A 12 14.12 36.43 17.52
CA LEU A 12 12.77 36.03 17.15
C LEU A 12 12.48 36.33 15.66
N ASP A 13 12.99 37.44 15.12
CA ASP A 13 12.90 37.77 13.69
C ASP A 13 13.68 36.76 12.82
N ILE A 14 14.89 36.36 13.23
CA ILE A 14 15.67 35.31 12.51
C ILE A 14 14.89 34.00 12.49
N LEU A 15 14.43 33.52 13.65
CA LEU A 15 13.68 32.26 13.73
C LEU A 15 12.39 32.30 12.91
N ARG A 16 11.68 33.45 12.88
CA ARG A 16 10.48 33.62 12.06
C ARG A 16 10.79 33.56 10.56
N ARG A 17 11.87 34.22 10.11
CA ARG A 17 12.26 34.20 8.69
C ARG A 17 12.74 32.82 8.26
N THR A 18 13.53 32.14 9.10
CA THR A 18 13.95 30.76 8.83
C THR A 18 12.74 29.85 8.74
N ARG A 19 11.82 29.92 9.72
CA ARG A 19 10.59 29.13 9.68
C ARG A 19 9.78 29.38 8.41
N MET A 20 9.58 30.64 8.03
CA MET A 20 8.81 31.00 6.84
C MET A 20 9.44 30.41 5.57
N GLY A 21 10.78 30.49 5.44
CA GLY A 21 11.48 29.86 4.32
C GLY A 21 11.30 28.34 4.31
N LEU A 22 11.45 27.68 5.46
CA LEU A 22 11.27 26.23 5.57
C LEU A 22 9.83 25.77 5.32
N ASP A 23 8.83 26.53 5.81
CA ASP A 23 7.41 26.26 5.57
C ASP A 23 7.11 26.39 4.06
N ASP A 24 7.65 27.43 3.38
CA ASP A 24 7.53 27.61 1.93
C ASP A 24 8.18 26.45 1.16
N ASP A 25 9.41 26.05 1.53
CA ASP A 25 10.11 24.93 0.89
C ASP A 25 9.35 23.60 1.09
N LEU A 26 8.81 23.35 2.28
CA LEU A 26 8.02 22.14 2.57
C LEU A 26 6.69 22.12 1.80
N ASP A 27 6.06 23.28 1.62
CA ASP A 27 4.85 23.40 0.81
C ASP A 27 5.12 23.11 -0.67
N ASP A 28 6.23 23.60 -1.20
CA ASP A 28 6.69 23.30 -2.56
C ASP A 28 6.98 21.81 -2.72
N LEU A 29 7.76 21.21 -1.81
CA LEU A 29 8.06 19.78 -1.78
C LEU A 29 6.78 18.94 -1.67
N ARG A 30 5.82 19.33 -0.82
CA ARG A 30 4.53 18.65 -0.69
C ARG A 30 3.73 18.70 -1.99
N ALA A 31 3.71 19.84 -2.67
CA ALA A 31 3.01 20.00 -3.94
C ALA A 31 3.63 19.15 -5.05
N GLU A 32 4.95 19.00 -5.05
CA GLU A 32 5.69 18.10 -5.94
C GLU A 32 5.40 16.63 -5.62
N LEU A 33 5.59 16.22 -4.37
CA LEU A 33 5.35 14.86 -3.91
C LEU A 33 3.89 14.41 -4.13
N ALA A 34 2.91 15.29 -3.99
CA ALA A 34 1.50 14.96 -4.25
C ALA A 34 1.26 14.57 -5.72
N ARG A 35 1.94 15.26 -6.66
CA ARG A 35 1.88 14.93 -8.09
C ARG A 35 2.64 13.64 -8.37
N ALA A 36 3.87 13.55 -7.89
CA ALA A 36 4.74 12.40 -8.09
C ALA A 36 4.13 11.11 -7.52
N LEU A 37 3.55 11.17 -6.31
CA LEU A 37 2.90 10.02 -5.66
C LEU A 37 1.73 9.49 -6.48
N THR A 38 0.89 10.40 -7.01
CA THR A 38 -0.26 10.00 -7.83
C THR A 38 0.18 9.32 -9.12
N ASP A 39 1.25 9.81 -9.75
CA ASP A 39 1.79 9.22 -10.98
C ASP A 39 2.48 7.89 -10.70
N PHE A 40 3.41 7.84 -9.76
CA PHE A 40 4.22 6.67 -9.42
C PHE A 40 3.35 5.49 -8.92
N GLU A 41 2.51 5.70 -7.88
CA GLU A 41 1.63 4.64 -7.38
C GLU A 41 0.58 4.24 -8.43
N GLY A 42 0.16 5.19 -9.27
CA GLY A 42 -0.75 4.95 -10.39
C GLY A 42 -0.14 4.02 -11.44
N ARG A 43 1.11 4.26 -11.83
CA ARG A 43 1.89 3.44 -12.76
C ARG A 43 2.19 2.08 -12.15
N LEU A 44 2.69 2.01 -10.91
CA LEU A 44 2.92 0.75 -10.22
C LEU A 44 1.64 -0.09 -10.14
N LYS A 45 0.51 0.49 -9.74
CA LYS A 45 -0.78 -0.21 -9.71
C LYS A 45 -1.23 -0.65 -11.10
N ARG A 46 -0.95 0.13 -12.14
CA ARG A 46 -1.26 -0.24 -13.53
C ARG A 46 -0.41 -1.43 -13.96
N VAL A 47 0.91 -1.38 -13.81
CA VAL A 47 1.82 -2.47 -14.16
C VAL A 47 1.47 -3.74 -13.39
N SER A 48 1.24 -3.66 -12.07
CA SER A 48 0.80 -4.82 -11.28
C SER A 48 -0.53 -5.43 -11.74
N ARG A 49 -1.40 -4.67 -12.41
CA ARG A 49 -2.66 -5.17 -12.98
C ARG A 49 -2.51 -5.77 -14.38
N HIS A 50 -1.43 -5.47 -15.08
CA HIS A 50 -1.10 -6.08 -16.37
C HIS A 50 -0.41 -7.42 -16.21
N ILE A 51 -0.10 -7.82 -14.97
CA ILE A 51 0.38 -9.16 -14.69
C ILE A 51 -0.70 -10.15 -15.13
N PRO A 52 -0.35 -11.16 -15.94
CA PRO A 52 -1.34 -12.04 -16.52
C PRO A 52 -2.20 -12.73 -15.45
N LEU A 53 -3.51 -12.76 -15.66
CA LEU A 53 -4.47 -13.34 -14.71
C LEU A 53 -4.21 -14.82 -14.43
N TRP A 54 -3.64 -15.55 -15.40
CA TRP A 54 -3.29 -16.97 -15.26
C TRP A 54 -2.23 -17.22 -14.19
N LEU A 55 -1.44 -16.21 -13.83
CA LEU A 55 -0.40 -16.34 -12.81
C LEU A 55 -0.99 -16.31 -11.39
N ALA A 56 -2.16 -15.69 -11.19
CA ALA A 56 -2.80 -15.51 -9.89
C ALA A 56 -1.90 -14.91 -8.78
N LEU A 57 -0.83 -14.20 -9.16
CA LEU A 57 0.16 -13.69 -8.22
C LEU A 57 -0.40 -12.53 -7.39
N PRO A 58 -0.34 -12.59 -6.05
CA PRO A 58 -0.85 -11.52 -5.21
C PRO A 58 -0.09 -10.20 -5.38
N ALA A 59 -0.83 -9.09 -5.51
CA ALA A 59 -0.24 -7.75 -5.60
C ALA A 59 0.63 -7.38 -4.38
N ALA A 60 0.43 -8.04 -3.23
CA ALA A 60 1.23 -7.83 -2.03
C ALA A 60 2.66 -8.38 -2.15
N GLU A 61 2.84 -9.53 -2.82
CA GLU A 61 4.15 -10.15 -3.06
C GLU A 61 4.94 -9.35 -4.09
N LEU A 62 4.30 -8.92 -5.16
CA LEU A 62 4.92 -8.05 -6.16
C LEU A 62 5.38 -6.70 -5.61
N ARG A 63 4.70 -6.21 -4.57
CA ARG A 63 5.05 -4.94 -3.92
C ARG A 63 6.03 -5.12 -2.77
N SER A 64 6.36 -6.34 -2.34
CA SER A 64 7.30 -6.52 -1.23
C SER A 64 8.71 -6.00 -1.53
N PRO A 65 9.26 -6.13 -2.77
CA PRO A 65 10.57 -5.55 -3.11
C PRO A 65 10.59 -4.02 -3.05
N PHE A 66 9.43 -3.38 -3.18
CA PHE A 66 9.29 -1.92 -3.13
C PHE A 66 9.17 -1.38 -1.70
N LYS A 67 9.21 -2.21 -0.65
CA LYS A 67 9.03 -1.75 0.73
C LYS A 67 10.37 -1.45 1.39
N LEU A 68 10.50 -0.25 1.97
CA LEU A 68 11.65 0.12 2.76
C LEU A 68 11.73 -0.67 4.07
N ARG A 69 12.91 -1.24 4.32
CA ARG A 69 13.29 -1.82 5.61
C ARG A 69 13.98 -0.77 6.49
N ALA A 70 13.26 0.32 6.75
CA ALA A 70 13.72 1.46 7.53
C ALA A 70 13.25 1.37 9.00
N PRO A 71 13.85 2.15 9.92
CA PRO A 71 13.32 2.34 11.27
C PRO A 71 11.88 2.90 11.23
N GLU A 72 11.12 2.72 12.32
CA GLU A 72 9.88 3.48 12.52
C GLU A 72 10.22 4.98 12.49
N PRO A 73 9.42 5.81 11.79
CA PRO A 73 8.08 5.57 11.23
C PRO A 73 8.06 5.09 9.76
N LEU A 74 9.23 4.93 9.13
CA LEU A 74 9.35 4.63 7.70
C LEU A 74 9.24 3.14 7.36
N SER A 75 9.21 2.27 8.37
CA SER A 75 9.15 0.82 8.18
C SER A 75 7.94 0.38 7.33
N GLY A 76 8.20 -0.38 6.27
CA GLY A 76 7.16 -0.91 5.38
C GLY A 76 6.52 0.10 4.43
N THR A 77 7.00 1.36 4.43
CA THR A 77 6.59 2.36 3.43
C THR A 77 7.12 1.97 2.05
N LEU A 78 6.37 2.30 1.00
CA LEU A 78 6.82 2.06 -0.37
C LEU A 78 7.91 3.08 -0.75
N ILE A 79 8.96 2.61 -1.42
CA ILE A 79 9.95 3.47 -2.08
C ILE A 79 9.25 4.43 -3.06
N GLY A 80 9.88 5.55 -3.31
CA GLY A 80 9.41 6.64 -4.16
C GLY A 80 8.85 7.81 -3.34
N PRO A 81 7.92 8.59 -3.90
CA PRO A 81 7.39 9.80 -3.28
C PRO A 81 6.77 9.59 -1.89
N ARG A 82 6.27 8.39 -1.60
CA ARG A 82 5.62 8.08 -0.33
C ARG A 82 6.61 8.00 0.83
N ALA A 83 7.76 7.38 0.62
CA ALA A 83 8.83 7.35 1.61
C ALA A 83 9.31 8.76 1.95
N VAL A 84 9.51 9.60 0.92
CA VAL A 84 9.92 11.00 1.09
C VAL A 84 8.84 11.79 1.82
N ALA A 85 7.55 11.63 1.48
CA ALA A 85 6.46 12.33 2.16
C ALA A 85 6.36 11.97 3.66
N MET A 86 6.61 10.70 4.00
CA MET A 86 6.65 10.27 5.41
C MET A 86 7.84 10.88 6.16
N ALA A 87 9.02 10.94 5.54
CA ALA A 87 10.18 11.60 6.13
C ALA A 87 9.96 13.12 6.26
N ALA A 88 9.35 13.75 5.25
CA ALA A 88 9.00 15.16 5.26
C ALA A 88 8.02 15.50 6.40
N ALA A 89 7.07 14.61 6.71
CA ALA A 89 6.14 14.79 7.82
C ALA A 89 6.86 14.82 9.19
N GLU A 90 7.93 14.04 9.37
CA GLU A 90 8.76 14.10 10.58
C GLU A 90 9.56 15.41 10.66
N VAL A 91 10.12 15.87 9.53
CA VAL A 91 10.81 17.17 9.44
C VAL A 91 9.84 18.33 9.74
N GLU A 92 8.62 18.29 9.20
CA GLU A 92 7.57 19.27 9.47
C GLU A 92 7.15 19.27 10.94
N THR A 93 6.97 18.09 11.54
CA THR A 93 6.66 17.93 12.97
C THR A 93 7.75 18.53 13.84
N PHE A 94 9.01 18.33 13.46
CA PHE A 94 10.15 19.00 14.10
C PHE A 94 10.07 20.53 13.95
N ILE A 95 9.91 21.05 12.73
CA ILE A 95 9.87 22.52 12.50
C ILE A 95 8.73 23.17 13.30
N HIS A 96 7.55 22.56 13.33
CA HIS A 96 6.40 23.09 14.06
C HIS A 96 6.55 23.03 15.58
N SER A 97 7.27 22.05 16.12
CA SER A 97 7.49 21.93 17.56
C SER A 97 8.63 22.83 18.07
N TRP A 98 9.66 23.07 17.26
CA TRP A 98 10.87 23.80 17.68
C TRP A 98 10.90 25.27 17.26
N PHE A 99 10.23 25.67 16.18
CA PHE A 99 10.16 27.07 15.76
C PHE A 99 8.91 27.76 16.31
N PRO A 100 9.01 29.01 16.80
CA PRO A 100 7.86 29.76 17.30
C PRO A 100 6.82 29.96 16.18
N ALA A 101 5.53 29.87 16.54
CA ALA A 101 4.46 30.24 15.61
C ALA A 101 4.63 31.70 15.13
N PRO A 102 4.19 32.04 13.90
CA PRO A 102 4.29 33.40 13.36
C PRO A 102 3.71 34.48 14.28
N HIS A 103 2.71 34.09 15.09
CA HIS A 103 2.00 34.96 16.02
C HIS A 103 2.31 34.70 17.51
N ALA A 104 3.26 33.81 17.82
CA ALA A 104 3.68 33.60 19.21
C ALA A 104 4.41 34.85 19.73
N GLU A 105 3.95 35.38 20.86
CA GLU A 105 4.57 36.50 21.57
C GLU A 105 5.75 36.06 22.44
N GLU A 106 5.80 34.79 22.83
CA GLU A 106 6.88 34.21 23.63
C GLU A 106 7.67 33.17 22.80
N PRO A 107 9.02 33.20 22.85
CA PRO A 107 9.83 32.14 22.26
C PRO A 107 9.59 30.83 23.00
N ALA A 108 9.54 29.71 22.27
CA ALA A 108 9.50 28.40 22.89
C ALA A 108 10.69 28.25 23.84
N LYS A 109 10.43 27.79 25.08
CA LYS A 109 11.45 27.58 26.10
C LYS A 109 12.12 26.23 25.87
N HIS A 110 12.80 26.12 24.76
CA HIS A 110 13.58 24.95 24.41
C HIS A 110 15.03 25.18 24.83
N ASP A 111 15.61 24.19 25.50
CA ASP A 111 17.04 24.18 25.80
C ASP A 111 17.82 23.95 24.49
N GLY A 112 18.98 24.61 24.37
CA GLY A 112 19.87 24.44 23.20
C GLY A 112 20.36 23.00 23.09
N GLU A 113 20.57 22.31 24.21
CA GLU A 113 20.98 20.89 24.24
C GLU A 113 19.88 20.00 23.66
N SER A 114 18.63 20.17 24.11
CA SER A 114 17.49 19.40 23.60
C SER A 114 17.21 19.67 22.11
N THR A 115 17.47 20.90 21.65
CA THR A 115 17.35 21.26 20.22
C THR A 115 18.40 20.52 19.37
N ALA A 116 19.64 20.45 19.84
CA ALA A 116 20.72 19.74 19.16
C ALA A 116 20.44 18.23 19.09
N GLU A 117 19.99 17.62 20.20
CA GLU A 117 19.61 16.21 20.24
C GLU A 117 18.47 15.89 19.25
N ALA A 118 17.46 16.75 19.16
CA ALA A 118 16.34 16.55 18.25
C ALA A 118 16.75 16.68 16.76
N LEU A 119 17.65 17.63 16.43
CA LEU A 119 18.24 17.73 15.09
C LEU A 119 19.10 16.51 14.75
N ASP A 120 19.91 16.05 15.68
CA ASP A 120 20.76 14.88 15.48
C ASP A 120 19.93 13.59 15.32
N ALA A 121 18.78 13.49 16.02
CA ALA A 121 17.82 12.41 15.84
C ALA A 121 17.15 12.44 14.45
N LEU A 122 16.80 13.63 13.96
CA LEU A 122 16.22 13.80 12.62
C LEU A 122 17.23 13.49 11.51
N ASP A 123 18.47 13.97 11.65
CA ASP A 123 19.58 13.63 10.75
C ASP A 123 19.84 12.12 10.75
N ALA A 124 19.84 11.48 11.93
CA ALA A 124 19.99 10.04 12.05
C ALA A 124 18.87 9.28 11.33
N LEU A 125 17.61 9.74 11.45
CA LEU A 125 16.47 9.16 10.74
C LEU A 125 16.64 9.25 9.22
N ILE A 126 17.04 10.42 8.70
CA ILE A 126 17.27 10.62 7.25
C ILE A 126 18.41 9.74 6.75
N GLN A 127 19.51 9.63 7.49
CA GLN A 127 20.64 8.76 7.11
C GLN A 127 20.25 7.28 7.13
N GLN A 128 19.49 6.83 8.13
CA GLN A 128 18.99 5.46 8.22
C GLN A 128 18.01 5.16 7.07
N ALA A 129 17.14 6.12 6.72
CA ALA A 129 16.26 6.00 5.57
C ALA A 129 17.04 5.88 4.25
N ARG A 130 18.11 6.69 4.08
CA ARG A 130 19.00 6.64 2.91
C ARG A 130 19.72 5.30 2.81
N GLN A 131 20.21 4.78 3.94
CA GLN A 131 20.84 3.45 3.99
C GLN A 131 19.84 2.34 3.65
N ALA A 132 18.63 2.38 4.20
CA ALA A 132 17.58 1.43 3.88
C ALA A 132 17.15 1.48 2.40
N ALA A 133 17.08 2.69 1.81
CA ALA A 133 16.82 2.86 0.38
C ALA A 133 17.92 2.24 -0.48
N ARG A 134 19.20 2.46 -0.14
CA ARG A 134 20.33 1.82 -0.85
C ARG A 134 20.32 0.30 -0.74
N GLN A 135 20.05 -0.23 0.45
CA GLN A 135 19.88 -1.68 0.63
C GLN A 135 18.72 -2.22 -0.21
N THR A 136 17.60 -1.49 -0.27
CA THR A 136 16.45 -1.85 -1.10
C THR A 136 16.80 -1.77 -2.59
N ALA A 137 17.67 -0.84 -3.00
CA ALA A 137 18.17 -0.72 -4.37
C ALA A 137 18.95 -1.97 -4.82
N ASP A 138 19.74 -2.55 -3.92
CA ASP A 138 20.53 -3.75 -4.19
C ASP A 138 19.68 -5.03 -4.09
N GLU A 139 18.83 -5.14 -3.07
CA GLU A 139 18.04 -6.35 -2.80
C GLU A 139 16.77 -6.47 -3.65
N GLY A 140 16.16 -5.34 -4.01
CA GLY A 140 14.86 -5.29 -4.70
C GLY A 140 14.86 -5.94 -6.07
N PRO A 141 15.80 -5.59 -6.98
CA PRO A 141 15.92 -6.25 -8.28
C PRO A 141 16.18 -7.75 -8.15
N LEU A 142 17.07 -8.16 -7.23
CA LEU A 142 17.34 -9.59 -6.97
C LEU A 142 16.11 -10.33 -6.45
N ALA A 143 15.29 -9.68 -5.62
CA ALA A 143 14.05 -10.27 -5.13
C ALA A 143 13.01 -10.41 -6.26
N LEU A 144 12.92 -9.44 -7.17
CA LEU A 144 12.09 -9.52 -8.37
C LEU A 144 12.59 -10.60 -9.33
N GLU A 145 13.90 -10.72 -9.55
CA GLU A 145 14.50 -11.75 -10.39
C GLU A 145 14.22 -13.15 -9.84
N ARG A 146 14.45 -13.39 -8.54
CA ARG A 146 14.13 -14.68 -7.90
C ARG A 146 12.65 -15.05 -8.02
N LEU A 147 11.76 -14.06 -7.92
CA LEU A 147 10.33 -14.27 -8.10
C LEU A 147 10.01 -14.65 -9.55
N LEU A 148 10.63 -14.00 -10.54
CA LEU A 148 10.50 -14.38 -11.95
C LEU A 148 11.03 -15.79 -12.21
N GLU A 149 12.20 -16.12 -11.70
CA GLU A 149 12.81 -17.45 -11.82
C GLU A 149 11.90 -18.53 -11.23
N ALA A 150 11.33 -18.30 -10.05
CA ALA A 150 10.37 -19.22 -9.44
C ALA A 150 9.14 -19.44 -10.32
N ILE A 151 8.59 -18.37 -10.91
CA ILE A 151 7.42 -18.45 -11.81
C ILE A 151 7.77 -19.21 -13.09
N VAL A 152 8.92 -18.91 -13.71
CA VAL A 152 9.35 -19.59 -14.93
C VAL A 152 9.59 -21.08 -14.65
N PHE A 153 10.18 -21.40 -13.50
CA PHE A 153 10.36 -22.78 -13.06
C PHE A 153 9.02 -23.51 -12.88
N ASP A 154 8.04 -22.88 -12.24
CA ASP A 154 6.70 -23.48 -12.06
C ASP A 154 6.00 -23.72 -13.42
N LEU A 155 6.15 -22.80 -14.37
CA LEU A 155 5.64 -22.96 -15.73
C LEU A 155 6.34 -24.11 -16.48
N GLU A 156 7.65 -24.26 -16.31
CA GLU A 156 8.41 -25.38 -16.89
C GLU A 156 7.97 -26.71 -16.29
N SER A 157 7.80 -26.76 -14.97
CA SER A 157 7.31 -27.95 -14.27
C SER A 157 5.89 -28.33 -14.71
N GLN A 158 4.99 -27.35 -14.87
CA GLN A 158 3.63 -27.61 -15.37
C GLN A 158 3.66 -28.15 -16.80
N ARG A 159 4.45 -27.55 -17.70
CA ARG A 159 4.62 -28.03 -19.07
C ARG A 159 5.14 -29.47 -19.10
N GLU A 160 6.15 -29.79 -18.28
CA GLU A 160 6.70 -31.15 -18.20
C GLU A 160 5.65 -32.17 -17.76
N ALA A 161 4.83 -31.82 -16.75
CA ALA A 161 3.72 -32.67 -16.31
C ALA A 161 2.66 -32.86 -17.41
N ASP A 162 2.32 -31.80 -18.15
CA ASP A 162 1.36 -31.86 -19.26
C ASP A 162 1.90 -32.72 -20.42
N VAL A 163 3.18 -32.62 -20.73
CA VAL A 163 3.84 -33.47 -21.74
C VAL A 163 3.88 -34.93 -21.29
N GLU A 164 4.22 -35.21 -20.03
CA GLU A 164 4.22 -36.57 -19.48
C GLU A 164 2.80 -37.17 -19.50
N ALA A 165 1.77 -36.38 -19.19
CA ALA A 165 0.37 -36.81 -19.27
C ALA A 165 -0.03 -37.15 -20.71
N LEU A 166 0.34 -36.32 -21.70
CA LEU A 166 0.11 -36.61 -23.11
C LEU A 166 0.84 -37.88 -23.56
N GLU A 167 2.11 -38.04 -23.18
CA GLU A 167 2.89 -39.26 -23.47
C GLU A 167 2.28 -40.51 -22.82
N SER A 168 1.73 -40.38 -21.62
CA SER A 168 1.00 -41.45 -20.92
C SER A 168 -0.26 -41.84 -21.70
N MET A 169 -1.11 -40.89 -22.11
CA MET A 169 -2.31 -41.16 -22.93
C MET A 169 -1.96 -41.82 -24.27
N ILE A 170 -0.87 -41.39 -24.89
CA ILE A 170 -0.32 -41.98 -26.12
C ILE A 170 0.19 -43.42 -25.86
N SER A 171 0.72 -43.67 -24.67
CA SER A 171 1.21 -44.99 -24.27
C SER A 171 0.07 -45.99 -24.08
N GLU A 172 -1.04 -45.53 -23.49
CA GLU A 172 -2.26 -46.30 -23.21
C GLU A 172 -3.10 -46.56 -24.47
N GLY A 173 -2.86 -45.80 -25.54
CA GLY A 173 -3.54 -45.92 -26.83
C GLY A 173 -4.82 -45.10 -26.92
N ASP A 174 -5.05 -44.19 -25.97
CA ASP A 174 -6.16 -43.25 -25.98
C ASP A 174 -5.94 -42.12 -27.00
N LEU A 175 -4.67 -41.84 -27.34
CA LEU A 175 -4.27 -40.92 -28.41
C LEU A 175 -3.44 -41.64 -29.48
N ASP A 176 -3.70 -41.31 -30.74
CA ASP A 176 -2.95 -41.85 -31.88
C ASP A 176 -1.49 -41.36 -31.83
N ARG A 177 -0.54 -42.31 -31.80
CA ARG A 177 0.91 -42.07 -31.97
C ARG A 177 1.18 -41.50 -33.36
N GLY A 178 1.05 -40.19 -33.52
CA GLY A 178 1.15 -39.53 -34.82
C GLY A 178 1.45 -38.04 -34.74
N ARG A 179 1.25 -37.37 -35.88
CA ARG A 179 1.50 -35.93 -36.04
C ARG A 179 0.63 -35.06 -35.12
N ALA A 180 -0.52 -35.57 -34.69
CA ALA A 180 -1.43 -34.85 -33.80
C ALA A 180 -0.79 -34.63 -32.42
N ALA A 181 -0.30 -35.69 -31.77
CA ALA A 181 0.43 -35.59 -30.50
C ALA A 181 1.68 -34.69 -30.59
N GLN A 182 2.44 -34.79 -31.69
CA GLN A 182 3.60 -33.90 -31.90
C GLN A 182 3.20 -32.43 -32.07
N ALA A 183 2.05 -32.17 -32.69
CA ALA A 183 1.51 -30.82 -32.82
C ALA A 183 1.03 -30.27 -31.47
N GLU A 184 0.36 -31.08 -30.65
CA GLU A 184 -0.07 -30.70 -29.29
C GLU A 184 1.13 -30.39 -28.38
N ILE A 185 2.17 -31.23 -28.40
CA ILE A 185 3.42 -30.94 -27.66
C ILE A 185 4.04 -29.63 -28.16
N ALA A 186 4.12 -29.41 -29.49
CA ALA A 186 4.64 -28.16 -30.04
C ALA A 186 3.81 -26.93 -29.63
N GLU A 187 2.48 -27.05 -29.57
CA GLU A 187 1.57 -26.01 -29.11
C GLU A 187 1.82 -25.65 -27.64
N LEU A 188 2.05 -26.64 -26.76
CA LEU A 188 2.42 -26.39 -25.36
C LEU A 188 3.73 -25.59 -25.25
N TRP A 189 4.72 -25.89 -26.08
CA TRP A 189 5.98 -25.12 -26.12
C TRP A 189 5.77 -23.68 -26.62
N GLU A 190 4.95 -23.49 -27.65
CA GLU A 190 4.63 -22.15 -28.16
C GLU A 190 3.83 -21.32 -27.17
N ASP A 191 2.86 -21.93 -26.48
CA ASP A 191 2.07 -21.27 -25.45
C ASP A 191 2.94 -20.86 -24.26
N GLN A 192 3.82 -21.73 -23.78
CA GLN A 192 4.75 -21.39 -22.71
C GLN A 192 5.69 -20.24 -23.11
N ARG A 193 6.27 -20.28 -24.32
CA ARG A 193 7.11 -19.17 -24.83
C ARG A 193 6.33 -17.86 -24.87
N ARG A 194 5.06 -17.89 -25.31
CA ARG A 194 4.20 -16.71 -25.33
C ARG A 194 3.96 -16.17 -23.93
N ARG A 195 3.65 -17.04 -22.95
CA ARG A 195 3.44 -16.65 -21.54
C ARG A 195 4.70 -16.06 -20.90
N VAL A 196 5.86 -16.65 -21.15
CA VAL A 196 7.15 -16.14 -20.64
C VAL A 196 7.46 -14.77 -21.25
N ASN A 197 7.27 -14.59 -22.55
CA ASN A 197 7.50 -13.31 -23.22
C ASN A 197 6.54 -12.20 -22.72
N GLU A 198 5.26 -12.53 -22.53
CA GLU A 198 4.27 -11.61 -21.95
C GLU A 198 4.67 -11.20 -20.51
N LEU A 199 5.09 -12.18 -19.70
CA LEU A 199 5.53 -11.95 -18.33
C LEU A 199 6.80 -11.07 -18.27
N GLN A 200 7.79 -11.34 -19.12
CA GLN A 200 9.05 -10.58 -19.17
C GLN A 200 8.81 -9.09 -19.45
N GLY A 201 7.91 -8.76 -20.39
CA GLY A 201 7.59 -7.36 -20.70
C GLY A 201 7.03 -6.60 -19.50
N VAL A 202 6.16 -7.23 -18.70
CA VAL A 202 5.62 -6.63 -17.47
C VAL A 202 6.71 -6.55 -16.36
N TRP A 203 7.64 -7.49 -16.35
CA TRP A 203 8.72 -7.55 -15.37
C TRP A 203 9.75 -6.43 -15.55
N ASP A 204 10.12 -6.15 -16.80
CA ASP A 204 11.01 -5.03 -17.14
C ASP A 204 10.43 -3.69 -16.67
N ASP A 205 9.12 -3.49 -16.86
CA ASP A 205 8.41 -2.30 -16.37
C ASP A 205 8.46 -2.19 -14.83
N LEU A 206 8.37 -3.31 -14.11
CA LEU A 206 8.51 -3.33 -12.65
C LEU A 206 9.93 -2.97 -12.21
N LEU A 207 10.97 -3.48 -12.88
CA LEU A 207 12.36 -3.15 -12.59
C LEU A 207 12.66 -1.67 -12.86
N ILE A 208 12.11 -1.10 -13.94
CA ILE A 208 12.20 0.33 -14.24
C ILE A 208 11.55 1.15 -13.13
N LEU A 209 10.32 0.82 -12.75
CA LEU A 209 9.61 1.50 -11.66
C LEU A 209 10.33 1.35 -10.32
N HIS A 210 10.98 0.21 -10.06
CA HIS A 210 11.76 0.02 -8.85
C HIS A 210 12.93 1.00 -8.79
N ARG A 211 13.72 1.10 -9.87
CA ARG A 211 14.84 2.05 -9.98
C ARG A 211 14.37 3.51 -9.84
N GLU A 212 13.32 3.88 -10.57
CA GLU A 212 12.72 5.23 -10.48
C GLU A 212 12.25 5.56 -9.05
N GLY A 213 11.65 4.59 -8.36
CA GLY A 213 11.25 4.72 -6.97
C GLY A 213 12.42 4.92 -6.02
N ILE A 214 13.52 4.19 -6.22
CA ILE A 214 14.77 4.38 -5.45
C ILE A 214 15.36 5.77 -5.69
N ASP A 215 15.51 6.17 -6.95
CA ASP A 215 16.11 7.46 -7.32
C ASP A 215 15.30 8.62 -6.71
N THR A 216 13.98 8.58 -6.87
CA THR A 216 13.07 9.58 -6.27
C THR A 216 13.17 9.59 -4.74
N THR A 217 13.36 8.42 -4.10
CA THR A 217 13.54 8.35 -2.65
C THR A 217 14.83 9.02 -2.21
N LEU A 218 15.94 8.71 -2.89
CA LEU A 218 17.25 9.22 -2.54
C LEU A 218 17.36 10.73 -2.77
N GLU A 219 16.88 11.22 -3.92
CA GLU A 219 16.83 12.65 -4.23
C GLU A 219 15.99 13.42 -3.21
N GLY A 220 14.79 12.94 -2.89
CA GLY A 220 13.93 13.57 -1.88
C GLY A 220 14.53 13.54 -0.47
N LEU A 221 15.23 12.48 -0.08
CA LEU A 221 15.94 12.42 1.21
C LEU A 221 17.15 13.37 1.25
N ASP A 222 17.80 13.62 0.11
CA ASP A 222 18.89 14.59 0.01
C ASP A 222 18.35 16.03 0.17
N GLU A 223 17.22 16.35 -0.46
CA GLU A 223 16.54 17.65 -0.27
C GLU A 223 16.08 17.87 1.17
N LEU A 224 15.53 16.84 1.82
CA LEU A 224 15.16 16.91 3.24
C LEU A 224 16.39 17.10 4.15
N ALA A 225 17.53 16.50 3.82
CA ALA A 225 18.78 16.71 4.55
C ALA A 225 19.27 18.16 4.42
N GLU A 226 19.14 18.77 3.23
CA GLU A 226 19.46 20.19 3.02
C GLU A 226 18.52 21.11 3.81
N LEU A 227 17.23 20.78 3.90
CA LEU A 227 16.27 21.49 4.77
C LEU A 227 16.65 21.40 6.25
N CYS A 228 17.05 20.23 6.73
CA CYS A 228 17.53 20.05 8.10
C CYS A 228 18.80 20.85 8.38
N ALA A 229 19.72 20.93 7.41
CA ALA A 229 20.92 21.76 7.50
C ALA A 229 20.57 23.26 7.61
N ARG A 230 19.64 23.75 6.78
CA ARG A 230 19.12 25.14 6.85
C ARG A 230 18.42 25.43 8.19
N ALA A 231 17.63 24.48 8.70
CA ALA A 231 17.00 24.60 10.01
C ALA A 231 18.04 24.71 11.14
N ARG A 232 19.08 23.87 11.09
CA ARG A 232 20.23 23.91 12.03
C ARG A 232 20.94 25.28 11.97
N GLU A 233 21.22 25.80 10.78
CA GLU A 233 21.85 27.11 10.61
C GLU A 233 21.02 28.25 11.21
N GLY A 234 19.71 28.25 10.99
CA GLY A 234 18.81 29.26 11.55
C GLY A 234 18.72 29.21 13.08
N LEU A 235 18.72 28.00 13.66
CA LEU A 235 18.73 27.80 15.12
C LEU A 235 20.06 28.24 15.73
N LEU A 236 21.19 27.85 15.15
CA LEU A 236 22.52 28.28 15.62
C LEU A 236 22.70 29.79 15.49
N GLY A 237 22.24 30.40 14.39
CA GLY A 237 22.27 31.85 14.20
C GLY A 237 21.49 32.61 15.27
N ALA A 238 20.35 32.06 15.71
CA ALA A 238 19.54 32.59 16.79
C ALA A 238 20.23 32.47 18.18
N ASP A 239 20.94 31.37 18.44
CA ASP A 239 21.60 31.11 19.72
C ASP A 239 22.90 31.90 19.92
N VAL A 240 23.64 32.17 18.84
CA VAL A 240 24.82 33.04 18.88
C VAL A 240 24.44 34.44 19.37
N LEU A 241 23.29 34.97 18.94
CA LEU A 241 22.77 36.25 19.42
C LEU A 241 22.35 36.20 20.88
N ALA A 242 21.72 35.11 21.33
CA ALA A 242 21.34 34.93 22.73
C ALA A 242 22.57 34.90 23.66
N THR A 243 23.61 34.18 23.25
CA THR A 243 24.87 34.07 24.01
C THR A 243 25.62 35.40 24.04
N ALA A 244 25.61 36.16 22.93
CA ALA A 244 26.20 37.49 22.87
C ALA A 244 25.49 38.47 23.81
N ALA A 245 24.15 38.44 23.87
CA ALA A 245 23.35 39.27 24.76
C ALA A 245 23.61 38.97 26.25
N GLN A 246 23.80 37.70 26.62
CA GLN A 246 24.14 37.31 27.99
C GLN A 246 25.56 37.69 28.41
N ARG A 247 26.50 37.78 27.45
CA ARG A 247 27.89 38.19 27.70
C ARG A 247 28.09 39.70 27.71
N ALA A 248 27.12 40.49 27.27
CA ALA A 248 27.20 41.95 27.38
C ALA A 248 27.31 42.31 28.88
N PRO A 249 28.41 42.96 29.31
CA PRO A 249 28.58 43.30 30.71
C PRO A 249 27.39 44.16 31.15
N THR A 250 26.69 43.72 32.19
CA THR A 250 25.64 44.53 32.81
C THR A 250 26.26 45.89 33.09
N PRO A 251 25.71 47.00 32.54
CA PRO A 251 26.28 48.32 32.74
C PRO A 251 26.38 48.55 34.25
N GLU A 252 27.60 48.53 34.75
CA GLU A 252 27.93 48.78 36.14
C GLU A 252 27.32 50.14 36.48
N ALA A 253 26.36 50.15 37.41
CA ALA A 253 25.58 51.32 37.73
C ALA A 253 26.54 52.50 37.98
N PRO A 254 26.35 53.66 37.32
CA PRO A 254 27.22 54.80 37.53
C PRO A 254 27.21 55.13 39.02
N ALA A 255 28.38 55.09 39.65
CA ALA A 255 28.57 55.54 41.02
C ALA A 255 28.01 56.98 41.14
N PRO A 256 27.26 57.29 42.21
CA PRO A 256 26.66 58.61 42.37
C PRO A 256 27.72 59.66 42.69
N ASP A 257 27.68 60.74 41.89
CA ASP A 257 28.16 62.11 42.12
C ASP A 257 29.60 62.37 42.56
N ASP A 258 30.32 63.12 41.73
CA ASP A 258 30.78 64.47 42.10
C ASP A 258 31.05 65.31 40.83
N THR A 259 30.11 66.19 40.48
CA THR A 259 30.33 67.37 39.60
C THR A 259 30.95 68.55 40.38
N PRO A 260 31.41 69.66 39.75
CA PRO A 260 31.79 69.91 38.35
C PRO A 260 33.18 70.61 38.22
N GLN A 261 33.86 70.50 37.07
CA GLN A 261 34.76 71.59 36.63
C GLN A 261 34.74 71.80 35.12
N THR A 262 34.17 72.95 34.78
CA THR A 262 34.34 73.81 33.61
C THR A 262 35.70 73.69 32.92
N GLY A 263 35.70 73.39 31.62
CA GLY A 263 36.90 73.47 30.78
C GLY A 263 36.55 73.31 29.30
N ALA A 264 36.33 74.43 28.63
CA ALA A 264 36.18 74.52 27.19
C ALA A 264 37.43 74.01 26.46
N LEU A 265 37.26 73.31 25.32
CA LEU A 265 37.84 73.65 24.01
C LEU A 265 37.65 72.54 22.96
N ALA A 266 37.31 73.00 21.75
CA ALA A 266 37.78 72.53 20.43
C ALA A 266 37.35 71.13 19.89
N ILE A 267 36.36 71.18 18.99
CA ILE A 267 36.41 70.75 17.58
C ILE A 267 37.41 69.62 17.22
N GLU A 268 36.91 68.46 16.81
CA GLU A 268 37.34 67.81 15.55
C GLU A 268 36.34 66.76 15.07
N THR A 269 35.62 67.11 14.01
CA THR A 269 34.82 66.21 13.16
C THR A 269 35.75 65.32 12.34
N ALA A 270 35.69 64.00 12.54
CA ALA A 270 36.28 63.02 11.62
C ALA A 270 35.23 61.98 11.24
N SER A 271 34.73 62.10 10.00
CA SER A 271 33.96 61.08 9.31
C SER A 271 34.85 59.88 8.95
N PRO A 272 34.37 58.63 9.04
CA PRO A 272 35.10 57.50 8.46
C PRO A 272 34.80 57.40 6.96
N THR A 273 35.85 57.61 6.16
CA THR A 273 35.87 57.41 4.71
C THR A 273 35.94 55.90 4.40
N LEU A 274 34.93 55.39 3.70
CA LEU A 274 34.94 54.09 3.01
C LEU A 274 35.91 54.15 1.81
N PRO A 275 36.82 53.17 1.64
CA PRO A 275 37.57 53.05 0.39
C PRO A 275 36.73 52.28 -0.65
N LEU A 276 36.26 53.02 -1.65
CA LEU A 276 35.85 52.49 -2.94
C LEU A 276 37.13 52.18 -3.73
N ALA A 277 37.38 50.92 -4.06
CA ALA A 277 38.41 50.53 -5.02
C ALA A 277 37.76 49.72 -6.15
N SER A 278 37.99 50.26 -7.34
CA SER A 278 37.50 49.88 -8.66
C SER A 278 38.15 48.60 -9.19
N ASP A 279 37.42 47.98 -10.12
CA ASP A 279 37.89 47.28 -11.32
C ASP A 279 38.81 46.06 -11.17
N ARG A 280 38.22 44.87 -11.37
CA ARG A 280 38.97 43.74 -11.93
C ARG A 280 38.16 43.02 -13.01
N GLU A 281 38.60 43.32 -14.22
CA GLU A 281 38.36 42.72 -15.53
C GLU A 281 38.24 41.19 -15.47
N SER A 282 37.12 40.66 -15.96
CA SER A 282 36.88 39.23 -16.20
C SER A 282 37.71 38.74 -17.38
N ALA A 283 38.56 37.74 -17.13
CA ALA A 283 39.14 36.85 -18.14
C ALA A 283 38.72 35.40 -17.82
N PRO A 284 38.56 34.53 -18.84
CA PRO A 284 37.83 33.27 -18.72
C PRO A 284 38.64 32.16 -18.05
N ALA A 285 37.91 31.27 -17.36
CA ALA A 285 38.46 30.09 -16.68
C ALA A 285 39.05 29.06 -17.68
N PRO A 286 40.15 28.38 -17.33
CA PRO A 286 40.60 27.19 -18.03
C PRO A 286 39.83 25.96 -17.53
N VAL A 287 39.47 25.09 -18.48
CA VAL A 287 38.88 23.76 -18.27
C VAL A 287 39.89 22.87 -17.50
N PRO A 288 39.50 22.13 -16.44
CA PRO A 288 40.39 21.15 -15.86
C PRO A 288 40.31 19.85 -16.65
N ASN A 289 41.49 19.45 -17.11
CA ASN A 289 41.77 18.22 -17.81
C ASN A 289 41.87 17.05 -16.81
N GLU A 290 41.49 15.89 -17.30
CA GLU A 290 41.36 14.59 -16.67
C GLU A 290 42.73 13.94 -16.34
N SER A 291 42.70 12.95 -15.43
CA SER A 291 43.71 11.89 -15.20
C SER A 291 44.85 12.11 -14.19
N ALA A 292 44.76 11.44 -13.02
CA ALA A 292 45.80 10.57 -12.42
C ALA A 292 45.37 10.05 -11.01
N PRO A 293 45.84 8.86 -10.57
CA PRO A 293 45.16 8.01 -9.57
C PRO A 293 45.54 8.32 -8.11
N PRO A 294 44.74 7.89 -7.11
CA PRO A 294 45.06 8.15 -5.72
C PRO A 294 46.12 7.18 -5.16
N VAL A 295 47.07 7.81 -4.46
CA VAL A 295 48.11 7.22 -3.63
C VAL A 295 47.52 6.64 -2.35
N ALA A 296 47.98 5.44 -1.99
CA ALA A 296 47.66 4.75 -0.75
C ALA A 296 47.90 5.62 0.50
N ALA A 297 46.84 5.90 1.25
CA ALA A 297 46.89 6.52 2.57
C ALA A 297 46.73 5.46 3.66
N LYS A 298 47.64 5.54 4.61
CA LYS A 298 47.96 4.61 5.70
C LYS A 298 46.97 4.79 6.85
N LEU A 299 46.21 3.74 7.19
CA LEU A 299 45.31 3.70 8.36
C LEU A 299 46.12 3.82 9.68
N PRO A 300 45.69 4.66 10.65
CA PRO A 300 46.21 4.62 12.01
C PRO A 300 45.54 3.53 12.86
N ALA A 301 46.33 2.97 13.78
CA ALA A 301 46.03 1.83 14.62
C ALA A 301 44.88 2.07 15.64
N ALA A 302 44.11 1.01 15.87
CA ALA A 302 43.06 0.93 16.88
C ALA A 302 43.61 0.93 18.32
N PRO A 303 42.89 1.49 19.31
CA PRO A 303 43.21 1.35 20.73
C PRO A 303 42.69 0.02 21.31
N PRO A 304 43.29 -0.50 22.41
CA PRO A 304 42.97 -1.81 22.98
C PRO A 304 41.69 -1.81 23.83
N PRO A 305 41.07 -2.99 24.05
CA PRO A 305 39.83 -3.11 24.82
C PRO A 305 40.08 -3.02 26.33
N ALA A 306 39.22 -2.28 27.02
CA ALA A 306 39.17 -2.26 28.47
C ALA A 306 38.01 -3.13 28.97
N ASP A 307 38.36 -4.19 29.70
CA ASP A 307 37.49 -4.91 30.62
C ASP A 307 36.85 -3.96 31.66
N ARG A 308 35.55 -4.10 31.89
CA ARG A 308 34.93 -4.45 33.19
C ARG A 308 33.45 -4.05 33.25
N LEU A 309 32.62 -5.07 33.46
CA LEU A 309 31.27 -4.97 34.05
C LEU A 309 31.33 -4.28 35.43
N PRO A 310 30.21 -3.68 35.86
CA PRO A 310 29.44 -4.38 36.89
C PRO A 310 27.94 -4.44 36.61
N ALA A 311 27.35 -5.50 37.13
CA ALA A 311 25.92 -5.72 37.26
C ALA A 311 25.29 -4.67 38.18
N ASP A 312 24.07 -4.22 37.86
CA ASP A 312 23.21 -3.52 38.80
C ASP A 312 21.76 -4.02 38.73
N GLU A 313 21.15 -3.98 39.91
CA GLU A 313 19.87 -4.53 40.34
C GLU A 313 18.65 -3.94 39.62
N PRO A 314 17.53 -4.70 39.48
CA PRO A 314 16.26 -4.11 39.11
C PRO A 314 15.63 -3.39 40.32
N THR A 315 15.50 -2.08 40.18
CA THR A 315 14.79 -1.18 41.09
C THR A 315 13.32 -1.56 41.21
N ARG A 316 12.92 -1.92 42.44
CA ARG A 316 11.56 -2.12 42.91
C ARG A 316 10.81 -0.79 42.93
N ILE A 317 9.79 -0.64 42.09
CA ILE A 317 8.88 0.51 42.12
C ILE A 317 7.75 0.18 43.11
N ASP A 318 7.74 0.90 44.24
CA ASP A 318 6.63 0.94 45.19
C ASP A 318 5.46 1.72 44.58
N THR A 319 4.32 1.05 44.40
CA THR A 319 3.04 1.67 44.08
C THR A 319 2.40 2.23 45.35
N LEU A 320 2.20 3.55 45.39
CA LEU A 320 1.33 4.22 46.35
C LEU A 320 -0.11 4.28 45.81
N PRO A 321 -1.13 4.27 46.70
CA PRO A 321 -2.53 4.14 46.33
C PRO A 321 -3.13 5.51 45.98
N LEU A 322 -4.00 5.56 44.98
CA LEU A 322 -4.83 6.75 44.73
C LEU A 322 -6.31 6.36 44.69
N ASP A 323 -7.04 7.02 45.59
CA ASP A 323 -8.43 6.81 45.97
C ASP A 323 -9.46 7.03 44.86
N ASP A 324 -10.48 6.18 44.94
CA ASP A 324 -11.91 6.39 44.73
C ASP A 324 -12.40 7.84 44.48
N ALA A 325 -13.03 8.04 43.31
CA ALA A 325 -14.26 8.83 43.18
C ALA A 325 -14.96 8.51 41.84
N GLY A 326 -15.94 7.61 41.87
CA GLY A 326 -16.82 7.34 40.73
C GLY A 326 -17.91 8.41 40.54
N PRO A 327 -18.72 8.29 39.47
CA PRO A 327 -20.11 8.64 39.52
C PRO A 327 -21.00 7.42 39.24
N THR A 328 -21.81 7.09 40.23
CA THR A 328 -22.88 6.10 40.21
C THR A 328 -23.91 6.39 39.12
N SER A 329 -24.10 5.46 38.18
CA SER A 329 -25.33 5.39 37.38
C SER A 329 -26.17 4.22 37.88
N ARG A 330 -27.28 4.56 38.54
CA ARG A 330 -28.23 3.64 39.17
C ARG A 330 -29.04 2.91 38.09
N LEU A 331 -28.92 1.59 38.02
CA LEU A 331 -29.91 0.70 37.45
C LEU A 331 -31.07 0.50 38.45
N PRO A 332 -32.34 0.49 38.01
CA PRO A 332 -33.47 0.12 38.87
C PRO A 332 -33.59 -1.42 38.98
N PRO A 333 -34.19 -1.94 40.07
CA PRO A 333 -34.22 -3.36 40.37
C PRO A 333 -35.30 -4.14 39.57
N PRO A 334 -35.16 -5.48 39.43
CA PRO A 334 -36.13 -6.31 38.75
C PRO A 334 -37.25 -6.73 39.71
N GLY A 335 -38.49 -6.67 39.24
CA GLY A 335 -39.61 -7.27 39.95
C GLY A 335 -40.94 -6.82 39.38
N GLN A 336 -41.52 -7.64 38.51
CA GLN A 336 -42.95 -8.02 38.47
C GLN A 336 -43.27 -8.78 37.16
N GLU A 337 -43.50 -10.08 37.30
CA GLU A 337 -44.49 -10.84 36.51
C GLU A 337 -45.82 -10.87 37.31
N PRO A 338 -46.96 -11.29 36.74
CA PRO A 338 -47.39 -11.34 35.34
C PRO A 338 -48.78 -10.67 35.16
N LEU A 339 -49.16 -10.35 33.91
CA LEU A 339 -50.56 -10.06 33.59
C LEU A 339 -50.93 -10.76 32.29
N ASP A 340 -51.79 -11.77 32.46
CA ASP A 340 -52.58 -12.44 31.43
C ASP A 340 -53.15 -11.46 30.41
N LEU A 341 -53.18 -11.88 29.14
CA LEU A 341 -54.25 -11.64 28.17
C LEU A 341 -53.96 -12.48 26.90
N PRO A 342 -54.96 -12.77 26.06
CA PRO A 342 -55.29 -14.12 25.64
C PRO A 342 -54.81 -14.44 24.23
N GLY A 343 -54.56 -15.73 23.99
CA GLY A 343 -54.16 -16.23 22.68
C GLY A 343 -55.23 -16.09 21.60
N PRO A 344 -54.82 -16.22 20.33
CA PRO A 344 -55.68 -16.71 19.28
C PRO A 344 -55.08 -17.95 18.61
N THR A 345 -55.82 -19.04 18.75
CA THR A 345 -56.31 -19.85 17.63
C THR A 345 -55.27 -20.48 16.70
N GLU A 346 -54.93 -21.74 16.99
CA GLU A 346 -54.57 -22.73 15.97
C GLU A 346 -55.71 -22.89 14.95
N PRO A 347 -55.37 -23.08 13.66
CA PRO A 347 -56.15 -23.97 12.83
C PRO A 347 -55.30 -25.18 12.43
N ALA A 348 -55.78 -26.34 12.87
CA ALA A 348 -55.50 -27.62 12.25
C ALA A 348 -55.80 -27.57 10.74
N ARG A 349 -54.85 -28.06 9.94
CA ARG A 349 -55.11 -28.52 8.57
C ARG A 349 -54.34 -29.80 8.29
N ASP A 350 -55.07 -30.91 8.42
CA ASP A 350 -54.94 -32.07 7.54
C ASP A 350 -55.09 -31.62 6.08
N VAL A 351 -54.06 -31.83 5.26
CA VAL A 351 -54.22 -31.99 3.80
C VAL A 351 -53.20 -33.01 3.31
N THR A 352 -53.68 -34.25 3.21
CA THR A 352 -53.56 -35.20 2.11
C THR A 352 -52.49 -34.93 1.03
N ALA A 353 -51.61 -35.92 0.85
CA ALA A 353 -50.75 -36.10 -0.32
C ALA A 353 -51.54 -36.16 -1.64
N PRO A 354 -50.95 -35.69 -2.75
CA PRO A 354 -51.28 -36.18 -4.08
C PRO A 354 -50.11 -36.99 -4.67
N ASP A 355 -50.40 -38.28 -4.83
CA ASP A 355 -49.84 -39.20 -5.80
C ASP A 355 -50.36 -38.81 -7.20
N VAL A 356 -49.49 -38.37 -8.13
CA VAL A 356 -49.74 -38.41 -9.59
C VAL A 356 -48.41 -38.42 -10.38
N SER A 357 -48.09 -39.61 -10.87
CA SER A 357 -47.77 -40.00 -12.26
C SER A 357 -46.84 -39.15 -13.15
N THR A 358 -45.75 -39.81 -13.52
CA THR A 358 -45.01 -39.78 -14.80
C THR A 358 -45.91 -39.73 -16.05
N PRO A 359 -45.52 -38.94 -17.07
CA PRO A 359 -45.72 -39.30 -18.48
C PRO A 359 -44.37 -39.20 -19.22
N GLU A 360 -43.75 -40.29 -19.66
CA GLU A 360 -43.99 -40.99 -20.94
C GLU A 360 -43.81 -40.08 -22.17
N ALA A 361 -42.69 -40.31 -22.86
CA ALA A 361 -42.32 -39.73 -24.15
C ALA A 361 -43.30 -40.13 -25.26
N PRO A 362 -43.35 -39.34 -26.34
CA PRO A 362 -43.29 -39.99 -27.65
C PRO A 362 -42.43 -39.24 -28.68
N ALA A 363 -41.67 -40.02 -29.43
CA ALA A 363 -41.29 -39.80 -30.81
C ALA A 363 -41.80 -41.03 -31.62
N PRO A 364 -41.74 -41.11 -32.97
CA PRO A 364 -41.57 -40.12 -34.04
C PRO A 364 -42.63 -40.29 -35.18
N ALA A 365 -42.35 -39.75 -36.39
CA ALA A 365 -43.03 -39.92 -37.70
C ALA A 365 -44.13 -38.87 -37.99
N GLU A 366 -44.26 -38.20 -39.15
CA GLU A 366 -43.97 -38.49 -40.57
C GLU A 366 -44.01 -37.13 -41.34
N ALA A 367 -43.04 -36.82 -42.20
CA ALA A 367 -43.12 -36.85 -43.68
C ALA A 367 -43.64 -35.59 -44.44
N LEU A 368 -42.68 -34.87 -45.05
CA LEU A 368 -42.68 -34.20 -46.39
C LEU A 368 -43.59 -32.96 -46.63
N PRO A 369 -43.30 -32.07 -47.63
CA PRO A 369 -42.33 -32.18 -48.74
C PRO A 369 -41.40 -30.98 -49.00
N THR A 370 -40.43 -31.28 -49.86
CA THR A 370 -39.55 -30.46 -50.71
C THR A 370 -40.21 -29.22 -51.34
N ALA A 371 -39.53 -28.06 -51.30
CA ALA A 371 -39.63 -27.02 -52.32
C ALA A 371 -38.39 -26.11 -52.28
N GLU A 372 -37.57 -26.23 -53.33
CA GLU A 372 -36.56 -25.26 -53.77
C GLU A 372 -37.20 -23.88 -53.98
N SER A 373 -36.50 -22.81 -53.59
CA SER A 373 -36.52 -21.49 -54.27
C SER A 373 -35.51 -20.56 -53.59
N GLU A 374 -34.34 -20.41 -54.20
CA GLU A 374 -33.50 -19.22 -54.07
C GLU A 374 -34.25 -17.99 -54.59
N PRO A 375 -34.00 -16.80 -54.02
CA PRO A 375 -33.67 -15.70 -54.91
C PRO A 375 -32.62 -14.72 -54.36
N GLY A 376 -31.59 -14.49 -55.17
CA GLY A 376 -31.17 -13.16 -55.58
C GLY A 376 -30.27 -12.38 -54.62
N GLU A 377 -28.96 -12.61 -54.73
CA GLU A 377 -27.97 -11.59 -54.39
C GLU A 377 -27.99 -10.46 -55.44
N PRO A 378 -27.99 -9.18 -55.01
CA PRO A 378 -27.89 -8.07 -55.95
C PRO A 378 -26.45 -7.83 -56.40
N ASP A 379 -26.27 -7.86 -57.73
CA ASP A 379 -25.12 -7.33 -58.45
C ASP A 379 -24.73 -5.94 -57.94
N THR A 380 -23.49 -5.81 -57.45
CA THR A 380 -22.80 -4.52 -57.35
C THR A 380 -21.51 -4.63 -58.16
N GLU A 381 -21.59 -4.18 -59.41
CA GLU A 381 -20.44 -3.72 -60.18
C GLU A 381 -19.84 -2.50 -59.45
N GLU A 382 -18.61 -2.59 -58.94
CA GLU A 382 -17.72 -1.41 -58.94
C GLU A 382 -16.24 -1.76 -58.76
N ALA A 383 -15.47 -1.36 -59.78
CA ALA A 383 -14.06 -1.02 -59.80
C ALA A 383 -12.99 -2.12 -59.64
N GLU A 384 -12.49 -2.59 -60.79
CA GLU A 384 -11.11 -3.08 -60.95
C GLU A 384 -10.10 -1.99 -60.50
N PRO A 385 -9.20 -2.27 -59.54
CA PRO A 385 -8.04 -1.43 -59.32
C PRO A 385 -6.99 -1.69 -60.41
N GLU A 386 -6.50 -0.60 -61.02
CA GLU A 386 -5.39 -0.60 -61.99
C GLU A 386 -4.14 -1.31 -61.43
N PRO A 387 -3.37 -2.03 -62.28
CA PRO A 387 -2.15 -2.70 -61.84
C PRO A 387 -1.07 -1.68 -61.46
N ALA A 388 -0.63 -1.74 -60.20
CA ALA A 388 0.53 -1.01 -59.70
C ALA A 388 1.79 -1.33 -60.51
N PRO A 389 2.71 -0.35 -60.70
CA PRO A 389 3.92 -0.55 -61.49
C PRO A 389 4.84 -1.59 -60.83
N VAL A 390 5.27 -2.56 -61.64
CA VAL A 390 6.32 -3.53 -61.34
C VAL A 390 7.59 -2.76 -60.96
N LEU A 391 7.91 -2.75 -59.66
CA LEU A 391 9.21 -2.30 -59.18
C LEU A 391 10.23 -3.40 -59.48
N ASP A 392 11.22 -3.03 -60.30
CA ASP A 392 12.39 -3.84 -60.60
C ASP A 392 13.02 -4.39 -59.31
N ALA A 393 13.10 -5.72 -59.23
CA ALA A 393 13.83 -6.42 -58.18
C ALA A 393 15.31 -6.04 -58.27
N GLN A 394 15.80 -5.28 -57.28
CA GLN A 394 17.23 -5.20 -57.02
C GLN A 394 17.75 -6.58 -56.61
N PRO A 395 18.91 -7.02 -57.13
CA PRO A 395 19.53 -8.27 -56.70
C PRO A 395 19.90 -8.18 -55.21
N GLU A 396 19.46 -9.19 -54.45
CA GLU A 396 19.88 -9.39 -53.05
C GLU A 396 21.41 -9.51 -52.99
N PRO A 397 22.08 -8.82 -52.05
CA PRO A 397 23.52 -8.96 -51.85
C PRO A 397 23.84 -10.37 -51.33
N GLU A 398 24.89 -10.97 -51.91
CA GLU A 398 25.43 -12.27 -51.48
C GLU A 398 25.79 -12.27 -49.99
N PRO A 399 25.53 -13.36 -49.25
CA PRO A 399 25.84 -13.45 -47.83
C PRO A 399 27.35 -13.31 -47.60
N GLU A 400 27.72 -12.40 -46.70
CA GLU A 400 29.09 -12.26 -46.22
C GLU A 400 29.53 -13.56 -45.50
N PRO A 401 30.79 -13.98 -45.67
CA PRO A 401 31.30 -15.20 -45.07
C PRO A 401 31.29 -15.12 -43.54
N GLU A 402 30.77 -16.19 -42.91
CA GLU A 402 30.78 -16.36 -41.45
C GLU A 402 32.20 -16.19 -40.88
N PRO A 403 32.37 -15.42 -39.80
CA PRO A 403 33.66 -15.28 -39.15
C PRO A 403 34.12 -16.62 -38.55
N GLU A 404 35.39 -16.96 -38.79
CA GLU A 404 36.04 -18.14 -38.21
C GLU A 404 35.98 -18.08 -36.67
N PRO A 405 35.77 -19.23 -35.99
CA PRO A 405 35.67 -19.29 -34.53
C PRO A 405 36.97 -18.83 -33.87
N GLU A 406 36.87 -17.85 -32.97
CA GLU A 406 37.96 -17.43 -32.10
C GLU A 406 38.39 -18.59 -31.17
N PRO A 407 39.69 -18.77 -30.92
CA PRO A 407 40.19 -19.84 -30.07
C PRO A 407 39.75 -19.64 -28.61
N GLU A 408 39.17 -20.69 -28.03
CA GLU A 408 38.84 -20.77 -26.61
C GLU A 408 40.11 -20.53 -25.76
N PRO A 409 40.05 -19.64 -24.74
CA PRO A 409 41.14 -19.49 -23.80
C PRO A 409 41.22 -20.69 -22.85
N ASP A 410 42.34 -21.42 -22.89
CA ASP A 410 42.73 -22.42 -21.89
C ASP A 410 42.87 -21.74 -20.51
N PHE A 411 41.84 -21.85 -19.66
CA PHE A 411 41.89 -21.48 -18.25
C PHE A 411 42.27 -22.69 -17.40
N ASP A 412 43.55 -23.10 -17.51
CA ASP A 412 44.21 -23.97 -16.54
C ASP A 412 44.82 -23.11 -15.42
N ASP A 413 43.98 -22.50 -14.58
CA ASP A 413 44.43 -21.93 -13.30
C ASP A 413 43.49 -22.39 -12.17
N ALA A 414 44.01 -23.34 -11.40
CA ALA A 414 43.40 -23.85 -10.19
C ALA A 414 43.21 -22.72 -9.17
N PRO A 415 42.01 -22.50 -8.60
CA PRO A 415 41.81 -21.48 -7.59
C PRO A 415 42.50 -21.88 -6.28
N GLU A 416 43.47 -21.07 -5.86
CA GLU A 416 44.03 -21.14 -4.51
C GLU A 416 42.94 -20.85 -3.45
N PRO A 417 42.95 -21.55 -2.30
CA PRO A 417 41.95 -21.38 -1.26
C PRO A 417 42.13 -20.02 -0.55
N ILE A 418 41.16 -19.14 -0.73
CA ILE A 418 41.07 -17.86 0.00
C ILE A 418 40.76 -18.16 1.47
N PRO A 419 41.54 -17.62 2.43
CA PRO A 419 41.31 -17.86 3.86
C PRO A 419 40.02 -17.17 4.35
N SER A 420 39.16 -17.98 4.96
CA SER A 420 37.93 -17.60 5.66
C SER A 420 38.24 -16.63 6.81
N ILE A 421 37.87 -15.35 6.67
CA ILE A 421 38.03 -14.29 7.70
C ILE A 421 36.68 -13.60 8.01
N LEU A 422 35.55 -14.16 7.59
CA LEU A 422 34.24 -13.51 7.68
C LEU A 422 33.24 -14.23 8.59
N GLU A 423 33.71 -14.79 9.71
CA GLU A 423 32.86 -15.52 10.67
C GLU A 423 32.44 -14.74 11.93
N ASP A 424 32.61 -13.40 11.99
CA ASP A 424 32.23 -12.63 13.19
C ASP A 424 31.52 -11.29 12.90
N SER A 425 30.80 -11.20 11.77
CA SER A 425 29.79 -10.16 11.59
C SER A 425 28.47 -10.65 12.15
N ALA A 426 28.08 -10.07 13.29
CA ALA A 426 26.76 -10.19 13.88
C ALA A 426 25.69 -9.88 12.83
N ALA A 427 25.20 -10.93 12.17
CA ALA A 427 24.05 -10.84 11.29
C ALA A 427 22.88 -10.28 12.10
N PRO A 428 22.08 -9.35 11.54
CA PRO A 428 20.84 -8.95 12.17
C PRO A 428 20.04 -10.21 12.48
N SER A 429 19.61 -10.34 13.74
CA SER A 429 18.87 -11.52 14.19
C SER A 429 17.75 -11.79 13.19
N PRO A 430 17.59 -13.04 12.70
CA PRO A 430 16.51 -13.37 11.79
C PRO A 430 15.19 -12.88 12.41
N PRO A 431 14.28 -12.30 11.60
CA PRO A 431 12.98 -11.88 12.12
C PRO A 431 12.36 -13.07 12.87
N PRO A 432 11.67 -12.83 14.00
CA PRO A 432 11.07 -13.90 14.79
C PRO A 432 10.27 -14.81 13.87
N GLU A 433 10.59 -16.11 13.86
CA GLU A 433 9.97 -17.08 12.95
C GLU A 433 8.46 -17.12 13.20
N ASP A 434 7.69 -16.65 12.22
CA ASP A 434 6.23 -16.77 12.21
C ASP A 434 5.88 -18.28 12.20
N ARG A 435 5.21 -18.78 13.24
CA ARG A 435 4.81 -20.20 13.30
C ARG A 435 3.76 -20.53 12.25
N VAL A 436 2.80 -19.62 12.08
CA VAL A 436 1.71 -19.76 11.10
C VAL A 436 1.41 -18.39 10.53
N ARG A 437 1.36 -18.29 9.20
CA ARG A 437 0.99 -17.07 8.47
C ARG A 437 -0.03 -17.42 7.39
N VAL A 438 -1.18 -16.79 7.45
CA VAL A 438 -2.39 -17.17 6.72
C VAL A 438 -3.13 -15.91 6.26
N ARG A 439 -3.67 -15.93 5.05
CA ARG A 439 -4.60 -14.88 4.62
C ARG A 439 -6.02 -15.27 4.97
N CYS A 440 -6.72 -14.37 5.64
CA CYS A 440 -8.13 -14.53 5.96
C CYS A 440 -8.95 -13.44 5.26
N TYR A 441 -10.19 -13.78 4.92
CA TYR A 441 -11.10 -12.87 4.24
C TYR A 441 -12.40 -12.74 5.02
N ARG A 442 -13.00 -11.55 5.05
CA ARG A 442 -14.28 -11.32 5.72
C ARG A 442 -15.19 -10.54 4.81
N VAL A 443 -16.40 -11.03 4.63
CA VAL A 443 -17.46 -10.29 3.93
C VAL A 443 -18.26 -9.49 4.96
N ARG A 444 -18.22 -8.17 4.84
CA ARG A 444 -19.04 -7.27 5.68
C ARG A 444 -19.95 -6.40 4.83
N GLU A 445 -21.11 -6.05 5.38
CA GLU A 445 -21.91 -4.98 4.78
C GLU A 445 -21.17 -3.66 4.98
N GLY A 446 -20.63 -3.12 3.88
CA GLY A 446 -19.84 -1.90 3.89
C GLY A 446 -20.29 -0.92 2.81
N TRP A 447 -19.65 0.24 2.80
CA TRP A 447 -19.75 1.19 1.69
C TRP A 447 -18.64 0.88 0.69
N GLN A 448 -19.02 0.48 -0.52
CA GLN A 448 -18.09 0.27 -1.62
C GLN A 448 -18.15 1.44 -2.59
N VAL A 449 -16.99 1.86 -3.11
CA VAL A 449 -16.91 2.83 -4.20
C VAL A 449 -17.36 2.15 -5.48
N LEU A 450 -18.42 2.67 -6.11
CA LEU A 450 -18.84 2.15 -7.41
C LEU A 450 -17.79 2.44 -8.46
N THR A 451 -17.54 1.45 -9.30
CA THR A 451 -16.72 1.64 -10.48
C THR A 451 -17.45 2.49 -11.51
N ALA A 452 -16.70 3.22 -12.34
CA ALA A 452 -17.29 3.98 -13.45
C ALA A 452 -18.12 3.07 -14.39
N GLY A 453 -17.73 1.80 -14.52
CA GLY A 453 -18.48 0.78 -15.27
C GLY A 453 -19.86 0.48 -14.67
N GLU A 454 -19.97 0.33 -13.36
CA GLU A 454 -21.27 0.11 -12.69
C GLU A 454 -22.19 1.33 -12.79
N ILE A 455 -21.61 2.53 -12.64
CA ILE A 455 -22.35 3.78 -12.82
C ILE A 455 -22.84 3.89 -14.26
N ALA A 456 -21.98 3.63 -15.25
CA ALA A 456 -22.33 3.64 -16.66
C ALA A 456 -23.33 2.54 -17.04
N ALA A 457 -23.24 1.33 -16.47
CA ALA A 457 -24.21 0.27 -16.72
C ALA A 457 -25.61 0.64 -16.18
N THR A 458 -25.67 1.37 -15.05
CA THR A 458 -26.93 1.73 -14.41
C THR A 458 -27.55 3.00 -15.01
N LEU A 459 -26.75 4.05 -15.23
CA LEU A 459 -27.20 5.36 -15.70
C LEU A 459 -26.95 5.61 -17.20
N GLY A 460 -26.14 4.77 -17.84
CA GLY A 460 -25.78 4.91 -19.25
C GLY A 460 -26.99 4.79 -20.18
N PRO A 461 -27.83 3.75 -20.11
CA PRO A 461 -28.98 3.65 -21.01
C PRO A 461 -29.92 4.86 -20.96
N PRO A 462 -30.42 5.33 -19.79
CA PRO A 462 -31.25 6.54 -19.75
C PRO A 462 -30.47 7.80 -20.11
N GLY A 463 -29.19 7.90 -19.74
CA GLY A 463 -28.32 9.04 -20.06
C GLY A 463 -28.05 9.18 -21.56
N ILE A 464 -27.75 8.07 -22.25
CA ILE A 464 -27.55 8.01 -23.70
C ILE A 464 -28.84 8.36 -24.43
N PHE A 465 -29.99 7.85 -23.97
CA PHE A 465 -31.29 8.20 -24.56
C PHE A 465 -31.57 9.70 -24.47
N VAL A 466 -31.45 10.30 -23.28
CA VAL A 466 -31.69 11.73 -23.06
C VAL A 466 -30.67 12.59 -23.81
N GLY A 467 -29.39 12.21 -23.76
CA GLY A 467 -28.30 12.91 -24.46
C GLY A 467 -28.44 12.85 -25.97
N GLY A 468 -28.80 11.68 -26.52
CA GLY A 468 -29.06 11.49 -27.94
C GLY A 468 -30.28 12.28 -28.42
N LEU A 469 -31.38 12.27 -27.66
CA LEU A 469 -32.55 13.09 -27.97
C LEU A 469 -32.21 14.58 -27.93
N PHE A 470 -31.46 15.04 -26.92
CA PHE A 470 -31.00 16.43 -26.82
C PHE A 470 -30.15 16.83 -28.03
N LEU A 471 -29.19 15.98 -28.43
CA LEU A 471 -28.36 16.22 -29.60
C LEU A 471 -29.20 16.34 -30.89
N LEU A 472 -30.16 15.45 -31.08
CA LEU A 472 -31.08 15.51 -32.23
C LEU A 472 -31.93 16.79 -32.21
N CYS A 473 -32.41 17.24 -31.05
CA CYS A 473 -33.11 18.53 -30.93
C CYS A 473 -32.19 19.72 -31.30
N VAL A 474 -30.92 19.70 -30.89
CA VAL A 474 -29.94 20.74 -31.26
C VAL A 474 -29.67 20.74 -32.77
N LEU A 475 -29.50 19.57 -33.38
CA LEU A 475 -29.33 19.43 -34.83
C LEU A 475 -30.58 19.90 -35.60
N ALA A 476 -31.78 19.67 -35.06
CA ALA A 476 -33.01 20.17 -35.64
C ALA A 476 -33.11 21.70 -35.59
N LEU A 477 -32.68 22.33 -34.49
CA LEU A 477 -32.58 23.79 -34.40
C LEU A 477 -31.58 24.37 -35.40
N ALA A 478 -30.55 23.61 -35.76
CA ALA A 478 -29.58 23.99 -36.80
C ALA A 478 -30.09 23.69 -38.24
N GLY A 479 -31.28 23.11 -38.39
CA GLY A 479 -31.85 22.74 -39.69
C GLY A 479 -31.21 21.53 -40.36
N VAL A 480 -30.48 20.70 -39.60
CA VAL A 480 -29.81 19.50 -40.11
C VAL A 480 -30.75 18.29 -40.16
N THR A 481 -31.64 18.18 -39.17
CA THR A 481 -32.60 17.06 -39.04
C THR A 481 -33.99 17.59 -38.70
N ASP A 482 -35.02 16.75 -38.81
CA ASP A 482 -36.35 17.08 -38.29
C ASP A 482 -36.37 17.05 -36.76
N ASN A 483 -37.29 17.80 -36.15
CA ASN A 483 -37.45 17.83 -34.69
C ASN A 483 -37.98 16.47 -34.17
N PRO A 484 -37.19 15.71 -33.37
CA PRO A 484 -37.57 14.37 -32.93
C PRO A 484 -38.82 14.38 -32.02
N ILE A 485 -39.12 15.50 -31.37
CA ILE A 485 -40.30 15.65 -30.51
C ILE A 485 -41.58 15.78 -31.34
N GLU A 486 -41.50 16.41 -32.52
CA GLU A 486 -42.64 16.57 -33.43
C GLU A 486 -42.87 15.29 -34.24
N SER A 487 -41.79 14.63 -34.68
CA SER A 487 -41.89 13.38 -35.45
C SER A 487 -42.30 12.19 -34.59
N HIS A 488 -41.92 12.18 -33.31
CA HIS A 488 -42.19 11.07 -32.39
C HIS A 488 -42.85 11.56 -31.10
N PRO A 489 -44.20 11.54 -31.00
CA PRO A 489 -44.92 12.07 -29.84
C PRO A 489 -44.63 11.30 -28.53
N TRP A 490 -44.07 10.09 -28.62
CA TRP A 490 -43.63 9.30 -27.47
C TRP A 490 -42.24 9.71 -26.94
N ALA A 491 -41.44 10.46 -27.70
CA ALA A 491 -40.07 10.82 -27.32
C ALA A 491 -40.04 11.70 -26.06
N LEU A 492 -40.96 12.66 -25.95
CA LEU A 492 -41.06 13.55 -24.80
C LEU A 492 -41.41 12.81 -23.49
N PRO A 493 -42.49 12.00 -23.41
CA PRO A 493 -42.75 11.23 -22.20
C PRO A 493 -41.67 10.19 -21.89
N ALA A 494 -41.04 9.59 -22.91
CA ALA A 494 -39.89 8.70 -22.71
C ALA A 494 -38.68 9.44 -22.11
N ALA A 495 -38.41 10.68 -22.53
CA ALA A 495 -37.34 11.50 -21.96
C ALA A 495 -37.60 11.85 -20.49
N TYR A 496 -38.83 12.19 -20.13
CA TYR A 496 -39.21 12.40 -18.73
C TYR A 496 -39.08 11.13 -17.90
N ALA A 497 -39.47 9.98 -18.45
CA ALA A 497 -39.29 8.69 -17.78
C ALA A 497 -37.81 8.36 -17.57
N ALA A 498 -36.96 8.59 -18.58
CA ALA A 498 -35.52 8.37 -18.50
C ALA A 498 -34.85 9.31 -17.48
N LEU A 499 -35.22 10.60 -17.46
CA LEU A 499 -34.78 11.55 -16.44
C LEU A 499 -35.23 11.12 -15.03
N GLY A 500 -36.47 10.65 -14.89
CA GLY A 500 -36.99 10.08 -13.64
C GLY A 500 -36.17 8.87 -13.18
N LEU A 501 -35.84 7.94 -14.09
CA LEU A 501 -35.00 6.79 -13.80
C LEU A 501 -33.59 7.20 -13.35
N MET A 502 -32.99 8.23 -13.96
CA MET A 502 -31.67 8.72 -13.52
C MET A 502 -31.67 9.25 -12.09
N VAL A 503 -32.82 9.68 -11.56
CA VAL A 503 -32.95 10.11 -10.15
C VAL A 503 -33.35 8.94 -9.25
N ILE A 504 -34.29 8.10 -9.68
CA ILE A 504 -34.84 7.01 -8.87
C ILE A 504 -33.83 5.87 -8.68
N LEU A 505 -33.05 5.51 -9.71
CA LEU A 505 -32.11 4.38 -9.63
C LEU A 505 -31.02 4.58 -8.57
N PRO A 506 -30.34 5.73 -8.48
CA PRO A 506 -29.39 6.01 -7.39
C PRO A 506 -30.05 5.94 -6.00
N LEU A 507 -31.26 6.48 -5.85
CA LEU A 507 -32.01 6.43 -4.59
C LEU A 507 -32.39 5.00 -4.18
N ALA A 508 -32.91 4.21 -5.13
CA ALA A 508 -33.31 2.82 -4.91
C ALA A 508 -32.11 1.94 -4.55
N ARG A 509 -30.94 2.18 -5.16
CA ARG A 509 -29.67 1.51 -4.82
C ARG A 509 -28.93 2.14 -3.64
N ARG A 510 -29.54 3.11 -2.96
CA ARG A 510 -28.97 3.81 -1.79
C ARG A 510 -27.58 4.40 -2.07
N TRP A 511 -27.35 4.87 -3.28
CA TRP A 511 -26.11 5.54 -3.66
C TRP A 511 -25.95 6.83 -2.86
N ARG A 512 -24.75 7.08 -2.35
CA ARG A 512 -24.39 8.33 -1.70
C ARG A 512 -23.25 8.99 -2.45
N PRO A 513 -23.38 10.27 -2.85
CA PRO A 513 -22.25 11.04 -3.30
C PRO A 513 -21.32 11.30 -2.11
N MET A 514 -20.03 11.03 -2.29
CA MET A 514 -18.99 11.30 -1.31
C MET A 514 -17.84 12.03 -1.98
N TRP A 515 -17.41 13.13 -1.38
CA TRP A 515 -16.20 13.84 -1.82
C TRP A 515 -15.03 13.36 -0.97
N GLN A 516 -13.98 12.85 -1.62
CA GLN A 516 -12.72 12.50 -0.97
C GLN A 516 -11.63 13.39 -1.57
N GLY A 517 -11.33 14.50 -0.88
CA GLY A 517 -10.52 15.58 -1.45
C GLY A 517 -11.23 16.22 -2.66
N ASN A 518 -10.52 16.34 -3.78
CA ASN A 518 -11.06 16.89 -5.03
C ASN A 518 -11.72 15.83 -5.95
N ARG A 519 -11.84 14.58 -5.49
CA ARG A 519 -12.45 13.50 -6.28
C ARG A 519 -13.86 13.22 -5.79
N PHE A 520 -14.80 13.21 -6.74
CA PHE A 520 -16.18 12.80 -6.53
C PHE A 520 -16.28 11.28 -6.67
N HIS A 521 -16.75 10.63 -5.61
CA HIS A 521 -17.02 9.20 -5.58
C HIS A 521 -18.49 8.96 -5.33
N VAL A 522 -19.06 7.93 -5.97
CA VAL A 522 -20.37 7.41 -5.61
C VAL A 522 -20.16 6.11 -4.86
N ILE A 523 -20.70 6.02 -3.66
CA ILE A 523 -20.62 4.81 -2.84
C ILE A 523 -22.00 4.15 -2.74
N CYS A 524 -22.06 2.82 -2.74
CA CYS A 524 -23.26 2.05 -2.42
C CYS A 524 -23.02 1.17 -1.21
N ARG A 525 -24.12 0.79 -0.53
CA ARG A 525 -24.07 -0.29 0.45
C ARG A 525 -23.97 -1.60 -0.34
N GLY A 526 -22.91 -2.36 -0.08
CA GLY A 526 -22.64 -3.63 -0.72
C GLY A 526 -21.87 -4.55 0.23
N GLU A 527 -21.66 -5.77 -0.21
CA GLU A 527 -20.76 -6.71 0.44
C GLU A 527 -19.33 -6.28 0.11
N VAL A 528 -18.62 -5.81 1.13
CA VAL A 528 -17.21 -5.46 1.04
C VAL A 528 -16.43 -6.64 1.55
N GLU A 529 -15.66 -7.24 0.65
CA GLU A 529 -14.64 -8.22 0.99
C GLU A 529 -13.44 -7.49 1.60
N GLU A 530 -13.08 -7.87 2.82
CA GLU A 530 -11.87 -7.43 3.49
C GLU A 530 -10.89 -8.59 3.56
N GLU A 531 -9.66 -8.36 3.12
CA GLU A 531 -8.55 -9.30 3.28
C GLU A 531 -7.65 -8.85 4.44
N ALA A 532 -7.22 -9.77 5.29
CA ALA A 532 -6.26 -9.53 6.36
C ALA A 532 -5.22 -10.65 6.46
N ASP A 533 -4.00 -10.27 6.81
CA ASP A 533 -2.91 -11.20 7.10
C ASP A 533 -2.99 -11.60 8.58
N LEU A 534 -3.26 -12.88 8.85
CA LEU A 534 -3.31 -13.45 10.18
C LEU A 534 -2.01 -14.21 10.45
N ARG A 535 -1.28 -13.77 11.46
CA ARG A 535 0.00 -14.37 11.87
C ARG A 535 -0.07 -14.79 13.33
N VAL A 536 0.33 -16.02 13.59
CA VAL A 536 0.55 -16.52 14.94
C VAL A 536 2.05 -16.63 15.15
N THR A 537 2.58 -15.70 15.94
CA THR A 537 3.98 -15.73 16.39
C THR A 537 4.08 -16.53 17.70
N GLU A 538 5.28 -16.66 18.24
CA GLU A 538 5.47 -17.35 19.52
C GLU A 538 4.71 -16.69 20.70
N HIS A 539 4.58 -15.36 20.68
CA HIS A 539 4.04 -14.59 21.80
C HIS A 539 2.81 -13.77 21.45
N ARG A 540 2.48 -13.61 20.17
CA ARG A 540 1.43 -12.70 19.71
C ARG A 540 0.60 -13.28 18.58
N LEU A 541 -0.70 -13.03 18.63
CA LEU A 541 -1.63 -13.14 17.50
C LEU A 541 -1.70 -11.79 16.80
N ILE A 542 -1.38 -11.74 15.51
CA ILE A 542 -1.42 -10.52 14.70
C ILE A 542 -2.48 -10.72 13.63
N LEU A 543 -3.49 -9.85 13.60
CA LEU A 543 -4.47 -9.76 12.53
C LEU A 543 -4.35 -8.38 11.87
N ASP A 544 -3.76 -8.36 10.68
CA ASP A 544 -3.37 -7.14 9.95
C ASP A 544 -2.54 -6.17 10.83
N ARG A 545 -3.13 -5.04 11.25
CA ARG A 545 -2.47 -4.03 12.11
C ARG A 545 -2.69 -4.25 13.60
N THR A 546 -3.60 -5.15 13.96
CA THR A 546 -3.92 -5.43 15.36
C THR A 546 -3.08 -6.59 15.87
N SER A 547 -2.45 -6.43 17.04
CA SER A 547 -1.59 -7.43 17.65
C SER A 547 -1.99 -7.63 19.10
N TRP A 548 -2.19 -8.89 19.49
CA TRP A 548 -2.58 -9.29 20.84
C TRP A 548 -1.57 -10.27 21.41
N PRO A 549 -1.05 -10.04 22.63
CA PRO A 549 -0.24 -11.04 23.33
C PRO A 549 -1.07 -12.31 23.59
N LEU A 550 -0.51 -13.48 23.26
CA LEU A 550 -1.20 -14.78 23.41
C LEU A 550 -1.51 -15.12 24.87
N ASP A 551 -0.66 -14.67 25.79
CA ASP A 551 -0.78 -14.81 27.23
C ASP A 551 -1.86 -13.91 27.86
N GLU A 552 -2.27 -12.84 27.15
CA GLU A 552 -3.33 -11.93 27.59
C GLU A 552 -4.71 -12.28 26.99
N LEU A 553 -4.80 -13.27 26.09
CA LEU A 553 -6.07 -13.70 25.52
C LEU A 553 -6.96 -14.28 26.63
N ARG A 554 -8.16 -13.70 26.80
CA ARG A 554 -9.08 -14.07 27.88
C ARG A 554 -9.71 -15.44 27.65
N ARG A 555 -10.00 -15.75 26.39
CA ARG A 555 -10.73 -16.94 25.99
C ARG A 555 -10.41 -17.29 24.54
N VAL A 556 -10.15 -18.56 24.29
CA VAL A 556 -10.04 -19.14 22.95
C VAL A 556 -10.94 -20.35 22.92
N GLU A 557 -11.99 -20.31 22.12
CA GLU A 557 -12.99 -21.38 22.06
C GLU A 557 -13.30 -21.84 20.66
N LEU A 558 -13.25 -23.16 20.49
CA LEU A 558 -13.77 -23.83 19.33
C LEU A 558 -15.27 -24.07 19.51
N HIS A 559 -16.04 -23.73 18.50
CA HIS A 559 -17.46 -23.98 18.37
C HIS A 559 -17.76 -24.62 17.01
N ARG A 560 -18.89 -25.31 16.92
CA ARG A 560 -19.49 -25.74 15.66
C ARG A 560 -20.49 -24.68 15.22
N TRP A 561 -20.48 -24.29 13.95
CA TRP A 561 -21.47 -23.38 13.39
C TRP A 561 -22.24 -24.05 12.25
N GLU A 562 -23.50 -23.65 12.07
CA GLU A 562 -24.35 -24.08 10.97
C GLU A 562 -25.15 -22.87 10.47
N SER A 563 -25.14 -22.62 9.16
CA SER A 563 -26.00 -21.63 8.51
C SER A 563 -27.39 -22.24 8.32
N ALA A 564 -28.41 -21.58 8.88
CA ALA A 564 -29.80 -22.00 8.68
C ALA A 564 -30.29 -21.76 7.24
N GLU A 565 -29.65 -20.84 6.50
CA GLU A 565 -30.07 -20.46 5.15
C GLU A 565 -29.56 -21.45 4.10
N ASP A 566 -28.28 -21.80 4.18
CA ASP A 566 -27.59 -22.58 3.14
C ASP A 566 -27.28 -24.01 3.56
N LEU A 567 -27.60 -24.39 4.82
CA LEU A 567 -27.24 -25.67 5.43
C LEU A 567 -25.72 -25.97 5.41
N THR A 568 -24.91 -24.92 5.25
CA THR A 568 -23.45 -25.02 5.37
C THR A 568 -23.07 -25.12 6.84
N PHE A 569 -22.08 -25.95 7.15
CA PHE A 569 -21.60 -26.14 8.51
C PHE A 569 -20.07 -26.10 8.54
N GLY A 570 -19.53 -25.81 9.71
CA GLY A 570 -18.09 -25.73 9.88
C GLY A 570 -17.64 -25.45 11.30
N TRP A 571 -16.39 -25.03 11.41
CA TRP A 571 -15.74 -24.72 12.69
C TRP A 571 -15.60 -23.22 12.88
N LEU A 572 -15.84 -22.76 14.11
CA LEU A 572 -15.66 -21.38 14.50
C LEU A 572 -14.71 -21.31 15.69
N LEU A 573 -13.61 -20.58 15.55
CA LEU A 573 -12.71 -20.22 16.63
C LEU A 573 -12.99 -18.79 17.09
N THR A 574 -13.48 -18.66 18.32
CA THR A 574 -13.71 -17.35 18.96
C THR A 574 -12.53 -17.00 19.83
N VAL A 575 -11.85 -15.91 19.50
CA VAL A 575 -10.71 -15.36 20.24
C VAL A 575 -11.17 -14.08 20.93
N ASP A 576 -11.06 -14.03 22.26
CA ASP A 576 -11.44 -12.88 23.09
C ASP A 576 -10.19 -12.12 23.58
N PRO A 577 -9.68 -11.15 22.79
CA PRO A 577 -8.56 -10.31 23.18
C PRO A 577 -8.93 -9.32 24.30
N PRO A 578 -7.95 -8.87 25.11
CA PRO A 578 -8.19 -7.83 26.10
C PRO A 578 -8.50 -6.50 25.40
N TYR A 579 -9.50 -5.76 25.89
CA TYR A 579 -9.87 -4.41 25.43
C TYR A 579 -10.37 -4.30 23.98
N HIS A 580 -10.58 -5.41 23.28
CA HIS A 580 -11.12 -5.44 21.92
C HIS A 580 -12.37 -6.33 21.85
N ALA A 581 -13.14 -6.18 20.77
CA ALA A 581 -14.28 -7.07 20.54
C ALA A 581 -13.77 -8.49 20.19
N PRO A 582 -14.54 -9.55 20.52
CA PRO A 582 -14.21 -10.91 20.12
C PRO A 582 -13.99 -11.02 18.62
N VAL A 583 -12.94 -11.73 18.23
CA VAL A 583 -12.60 -12.04 16.85
C VAL A 583 -13.10 -13.45 16.56
N HIS A 584 -13.88 -13.59 15.49
CA HIS A 584 -14.45 -14.85 15.04
C HIS A 584 -13.72 -15.29 13.78
N LEU A 585 -13.00 -16.40 13.86
CA LEU A 585 -12.34 -17.07 12.74
C LEU A 585 -13.17 -18.30 12.39
N MET A 586 -13.49 -18.52 11.12
CA MET A 586 -14.34 -19.62 10.65
C MET A 586 -13.71 -20.37 9.49
N THR A 587 -14.03 -21.65 9.39
CA THR A 587 -13.77 -22.45 8.20
C THR A 587 -14.96 -23.39 7.93
N PHE A 588 -15.08 -23.85 6.70
CA PHE A 588 -16.06 -24.86 6.31
C PHE A 588 -15.50 -26.26 6.58
N ASP A 589 -16.33 -27.17 7.08
CA ASP A 589 -15.90 -28.55 7.28
C ASP A 589 -16.29 -29.40 6.06
N PRO A 590 -15.34 -30.01 5.34
CA PRO A 590 -15.65 -30.92 4.25
C PRO A 590 -16.29 -32.24 4.73
N GLU A 591 -16.17 -32.60 6.01
CA GLU A 591 -16.59 -33.91 6.56
C GLU A 591 -17.77 -33.78 7.54
N PRO A 592 -19.04 -33.83 7.07
CA PRO A 592 -20.24 -33.69 7.91
C PRO A 592 -20.30 -34.68 9.07
N GLU A 593 -19.80 -35.89 8.88
CA GLU A 593 -19.87 -36.96 9.88
C GLU A 593 -19.00 -36.64 11.10
N VAL A 594 -17.80 -36.09 10.89
CA VAL A 594 -16.88 -35.67 11.95
C VAL A 594 -17.47 -34.48 12.71
N TRP A 595 -17.99 -33.51 11.97
CA TRP A 595 -18.66 -32.35 12.53
C TRP A 595 -19.86 -32.75 13.41
N GLN A 596 -20.71 -33.67 12.94
CA GLN A 596 -21.89 -34.13 13.69
C GLN A 596 -21.50 -34.95 14.93
N ALA A 597 -20.49 -35.82 14.82
CA ALA A 597 -20.01 -36.66 15.91
C ALA A 597 -19.27 -35.87 17.00
N SER A 598 -18.79 -34.66 16.70
CA SER A 598 -18.08 -33.83 17.65
C SER A 598 -18.94 -33.39 18.85
N ARG A 599 -18.29 -33.29 20.02
CA ARG A 599 -18.91 -32.83 21.28
C ARG A 599 -18.83 -31.33 21.48
N VAL A 600 -18.21 -30.62 20.55
CA VAL A 600 -18.03 -29.16 20.60
C VAL A 600 -19.41 -28.47 20.56
N PRO A 601 -19.65 -27.43 21.37
CA PRO A 601 -20.93 -26.72 21.40
C PRO A 601 -21.28 -26.17 20.00
N ARG A 602 -22.57 -26.23 19.67
CA ARG A 602 -23.12 -25.64 18.43
C ARG A 602 -23.61 -24.23 18.73
N ILE A 603 -23.26 -23.28 17.86
CA ILE A 603 -23.70 -21.89 17.90
C ILE A 603 -24.17 -21.45 16.52
N ASP A 604 -24.94 -20.37 16.46
CA ASP A 604 -25.27 -19.70 15.21
C ASP A 604 -24.04 -18.94 14.67
N CYS A 605 -23.92 -18.87 13.34
CA CYS A 605 -22.80 -18.17 12.70
C CYS A 605 -22.83 -16.67 13.08
N PRO A 606 -21.77 -16.12 13.70
CA PRO A 606 -21.75 -14.71 14.07
C PRO A 606 -21.72 -13.81 12.82
N PRO A 607 -22.19 -12.56 12.92
CA PRO A 607 -22.12 -11.65 11.80
C PRO A 607 -20.66 -11.31 11.47
N HIS A 608 -20.30 -11.46 10.19
CA HIS A 608 -18.98 -11.13 9.64
C HIS A 608 -17.79 -11.87 10.29
N PRO A 609 -17.73 -13.21 10.25
CA PRO A 609 -16.55 -13.95 10.67
C PRO A 609 -15.44 -13.82 9.62
N TRP A 610 -14.18 -13.87 10.05
CA TRP A 610 -13.04 -14.07 9.15
C TRP A 610 -13.00 -15.51 8.69
N GLN A 611 -12.95 -15.74 7.39
CA GLN A 611 -12.92 -17.04 6.75
C GLN A 611 -11.48 -17.45 6.46
N LEU A 612 -11.19 -18.72 6.71
CA LEU A 612 -9.88 -19.34 6.51
C LEU A 612 -10.02 -20.67 5.76
N PRO A 613 -9.04 -21.05 4.93
CA PRO A 613 -8.91 -22.41 4.41
C PRO A 613 -8.87 -23.45 5.54
N PRO A 614 -9.46 -24.65 5.38
CA PRO A 614 -9.54 -25.66 6.45
C PRO A 614 -8.18 -26.06 7.03
N ALA A 615 -7.18 -26.32 6.18
CA ALA A 615 -5.83 -26.68 6.62
C ALA A 615 -5.15 -25.60 7.46
N GLU A 616 -5.39 -24.34 7.11
CA GLU A 616 -4.83 -23.18 7.79
C GLU A 616 -5.55 -22.91 9.12
N PHE A 617 -6.86 -23.12 9.15
CA PHE A 617 -7.66 -23.07 10.37
C PHE A 617 -7.16 -24.07 11.42
N ASP A 618 -6.87 -25.32 11.02
CA ASP A 618 -6.34 -26.34 11.92
C ASP A 618 -4.95 -25.98 12.48
N ALA A 619 -4.08 -25.40 11.65
CA ALA A 619 -2.78 -24.92 12.08
C ALA A 619 -2.89 -23.78 13.12
N ILE A 620 -3.77 -22.81 12.88
CA ILE A 620 -4.04 -21.70 13.81
C ILE A 620 -4.68 -22.21 15.10
N HIS A 621 -5.68 -23.07 14.98
CA HIS A 621 -6.36 -23.68 16.13
C HIS A 621 -5.36 -24.43 17.02
N THR A 622 -4.48 -25.24 16.42
CA THR A 622 -3.42 -25.96 17.15
C THR A 622 -2.46 -25.00 17.84
N ALA A 623 -1.96 -24.00 17.10
CA ALA A 623 -1.03 -23.01 17.64
C ALA A 623 -1.61 -22.18 18.80
N LEU A 624 -2.91 -21.87 18.74
CA LEU A 624 -3.61 -21.12 19.79
C LEU A 624 -3.96 -21.99 21.00
N ILE A 625 -4.40 -23.24 20.81
CA ILE A 625 -4.74 -24.14 21.93
C ILE A 625 -3.50 -24.56 22.72
N GLU A 626 -2.36 -24.81 22.07
CA GLU A 626 -1.12 -25.18 22.77
C GLU A 626 -0.64 -24.08 23.73
N ARG A 627 -0.98 -22.82 23.45
CA ARG A 627 -0.47 -21.64 24.17
C ARG A 627 -1.52 -20.96 25.04
N ALA A 628 -2.80 -21.16 24.75
CA ALA A 628 -3.87 -20.62 25.57
C ALA A 628 -3.64 -21.10 27.01
N PRO A 629 -3.48 -20.18 27.97
CA PRO A 629 -3.25 -20.58 29.35
C PRO A 629 -4.43 -21.46 29.75
N GLN A 630 -4.14 -22.67 30.29
CA GLN A 630 -5.14 -23.59 30.85
C GLN A 630 -5.80 -23.01 32.13
N SER A 631 -6.01 -21.70 32.14
CA SER A 631 -6.61 -20.92 33.20
C SER A 631 -8.07 -21.32 33.33
N ALA A 632 -8.30 -22.15 34.33
CA ALA A 632 -9.59 -22.34 35.00
C ALA A 632 -10.68 -23.12 34.23
N THR A 633 -10.38 -24.36 33.85
CA THR A 633 -11.42 -25.42 33.81
C THR A 633 -11.62 -26.08 35.19
N ALA A 634 -11.37 -25.35 36.28
CA ALA A 634 -11.88 -25.74 37.58
C ALA A 634 -13.30 -25.13 37.71
N PRO A 635 -14.38 -25.93 37.67
CA PRO A 635 -15.72 -25.39 37.89
C PRO A 635 -15.73 -24.68 39.25
N PRO A 636 -16.40 -23.51 39.36
CA PRO A 636 -16.57 -22.85 40.66
C PRO A 636 -17.19 -23.89 41.61
N ALA A 637 -16.48 -24.21 42.68
CA ALA A 637 -16.97 -25.13 43.70
C ALA A 637 -18.34 -24.61 44.15
N ALA A 638 -19.39 -25.39 43.92
CA ALA A 638 -20.73 -25.05 44.35
C ALA A 638 -20.72 -24.93 45.89
N THR A 639 -20.75 -23.70 46.40
CA THR A 639 -21.04 -23.37 47.80
C THR A 639 -22.49 -23.01 47.97
#